data_AF-A0AAP2MRG2-F1
#
_entry.id   AF-A0AAP2MRG2-F1
#
_cell.length_a   1.000
_cell.length_b   1.000
_cell.length_c   1.000
_cell.angle_alpha   90.00
_cell.angle_beta   90.00
_cell.angle_gamma   90.00
#
_symmetry.space_group_name_H-M   'P 1'
#
loop_
_entity.id
_entity.type
_entity.pdbx_description
1 polymer ?
#
loop_
_entity_poly.entity_id
_entity_poly.type
_entity_poly.pdbx_seq_one_letter_code
_entity_poly.pdbx_strand_id
1 'polypeptide(L)'
;MTVTSSTQDVSYATDGSTVVFPVPFYFIDDNHVFVDKIDANGTLVPLVLGTDYSVSGAGVESGGAVTTTVAYATGFHLHIYRIVPVTQETEYQQNDPFPAKSTEKALDKLTMIAQQTASAIENSIRYPSSEIGNDGVLPGANDRALKVVGFDALGNVVMLPMPTAIGAGDLKNEVWTGGTDYTPGVSTKVLLSRDYTSKANLGSVVMQGISQDPDSYRINAGYLEFLDGAGNPTAIPVDAQKIWCVGGTTLSLNRPALDSVTDENVTSDAAIKSSKLLYTPPGGDAVPRPVEDRLRETLFVSDFGAKFDGTDDTSAFQKALNELGSSGGRIMVPRGKKAYIAGTLTIPPNCSLVGPYQFTGSPGNNVAAPYGNMGALLLAPTATIRLSSGSGLEGLLIYRYGMVFPEATAGAFAGTAITLIGDDTSIYRSMILGFNQAVYGTGVQRPRIQDLYHDCLNGVWIDNCADISRIKDNHAWPFSTIGPSAPSSALTRPGSAYRLSTLGDWAQLCGLFSFGYFRGFSLESVNSVTLLGCGADGTGSYAGSYGFDLQAGCTDVRLIGCQAAAQATGYHFNNGVIPNLHSEMLGCAAWGNVDNGVLVDAGDVSIIGGTFRGATNGIAINNANSIVMIDKVRFNNNSSWPINCFVSTTNLILGKNDYGTLGVGNQAVNNNFGPVQISSATLMKLPPNDNVFYTVTGGTTIGGIAGGYNGRVVSLLFTAACTVGNSAASPNGISLDGGTNFNAVNGSTLTLLHNGSLWYEIGRKN
;
A
#
# COMPACT_ATOMS: atom_id res chain seq x y z
N MET A 1 90.86 -2.34 -52.14
CA MET A 1 90.32 -1.32 -51.24
C MET A 1 88.97 -1.84 -50.84
N THR A 2 88.64 -1.75 -49.56
CA THR A 2 87.42 -2.36 -49.04
C THR A 2 86.69 -1.33 -48.19
N VAL A 3 85.38 -1.16 -48.41
CA VAL A 3 84.54 -0.37 -47.49
C VAL A 3 84.47 -1.11 -46.14
N THR A 4 85.29 -0.68 -45.18
CA THR A 4 85.40 -1.31 -43.84
C THR A 4 84.74 -0.52 -42.72
N SER A 5 84.43 0.77 -42.95
CA SER A 5 83.75 1.63 -41.98
C SER A 5 82.25 1.69 -42.26
N SER A 6 81.43 1.78 -41.21
CA SER A 6 79.98 2.05 -41.30
C SER A 6 79.64 3.52 -41.50
N THR A 7 80.61 4.42 -41.34
CA THR A 7 80.43 5.87 -41.52
C THR A 7 80.26 6.20 -43.01
N GLN A 8 79.23 6.96 -43.36
CA GLN A 8 78.97 7.44 -44.72
C GLN A 8 78.72 8.95 -44.81
N ASP A 9 78.72 9.61 -43.66
CA ASP A 9 78.42 11.01 -43.46
C ASP A 9 79.22 11.56 -42.27
N VAL A 10 79.38 12.88 -42.24
CA VAL A 10 80.01 13.62 -41.14
C VAL A 10 79.46 15.03 -41.13
N SER A 11 79.35 15.62 -39.94
CA SER A 11 78.94 17.02 -39.78
C SER A 11 80.02 17.83 -39.09
N TYR A 12 80.29 19.03 -39.62
CA TYR A 12 81.22 19.99 -39.02
C TYR A 12 80.51 21.30 -38.70
N ALA A 13 80.79 21.89 -37.54
CA ALA A 13 80.38 23.27 -37.26
C ALA A 13 81.24 24.24 -38.06
N THR A 14 80.64 25.31 -38.57
CA THR A 14 81.36 26.39 -39.26
C THR A 14 81.84 27.43 -38.25
N ASP A 15 83.02 28.00 -38.49
CA ASP A 15 83.68 28.95 -37.57
C ASP A 15 83.93 30.34 -38.20
N GLY A 16 83.50 30.55 -39.45
CA GLY A 16 83.76 31.77 -40.22
C GLY A 16 85.13 31.83 -40.90
N SER A 17 85.97 30.79 -40.79
CA SER A 17 87.37 30.82 -41.28
C SER A 17 87.86 29.52 -41.95
N THR A 18 87.41 28.35 -41.49
CA THR A 18 87.80 27.04 -42.02
C THR A 18 87.10 26.77 -43.35
N VAL A 19 87.86 26.37 -44.36
CA VAL A 19 87.34 26.04 -45.70
C VAL A 19 87.58 24.61 -46.15
N VAL A 20 88.48 23.86 -45.48
CA VAL A 20 88.80 22.47 -45.78
C VAL A 20 88.26 21.57 -44.67
N PHE A 21 87.46 20.58 -45.04
CA PHE A 21 86.79 19.66 -44.13
C PHE A 21 87.11 18.21 -44.53
N PRO A 22 87.62 17.38 -43.61
CA PRO A 22 87.97 16.00 -43.94
C PRO A 22 86.71 15.16 -44.21
N VAL A 23 86.80 14.28 -45.20
CA VAL A 23 85.80 13.25 -45.51
C VAL A 23 86.33 11.93 -44.96
N PRO A 24 85.89 11.47 -43.77
CA PRO A 24 86.51 10.35 -43.06
C PRO A 24 86.06 8.98 -43.58
N PHE A 25 85.41 8.93 -44.74
CA PHE A 25 84.86 7.72 -45.34
C PHE A 25 85.29 7.59 -46.80
N TYR A 26 85.47 6.35 -47.25
CA TYR A 26 85.86 6.02 -48.63
C TYR A 26 84.77 6.40 -49.63
N PHE A 27 85.11 6.96 -50.79
CA PHE A 27 84.18 7.21 -51.89
C PHE A 27 84.85 6.94 -53.25
N ILE A 28 84.05 6.48 -54.21
CA ILE A 28 84.54 5.97 -55.50
C ILE A 28 84.78 7.09 -56.53
N ASP A 29 83.98 8.15 -56.46
CA ASP A 29 83.97 9.28 -57.39
C ASP A 29 83.65 10.54 -56.60
N ASP A 30 84.28 11.66 -56.95
CA ASP A 30 84.06 12.95 -56.29
C ASP A 30 82.58 13.39 -56.39
N ASN A 31 81.87 13.00 -57.46
CA ASN A 31 80.45 13.28 -57.65
C ASN A 31 79.52 12.52 -56.69
N HIS A 32 80.06 11.57 -55.91
CA HIS A 32 79.28 10.84 -54.92
C HIS A 32 79.25 11.54 -53.56
N VAL A 33 80.02 12.61 -53.35
CA VAL A 33 80.05 13.36 -52.09
C VAL A 33 79.20 14.61 -52.23
N PHE A 34 78.21 14.72 -51.35
CA PHE A 34 77.26 15.83 -51.27
C PHE A 34 77.49 16.62 -49.98
N VAL A 35 77.19 17.91 -50.02
CA VAL A 35 77.35 18.80 -48.87
C VAL A 35 76.11 19.67 -48.73
N ASP A 36 75.51 19.63 -47.53
CA ASP A 36 74.40 20.50 -47.15
C ASP A 36 74.85 21.49 -46.08
N LYS A 37 74.40 22.74 -46.19
CA LYS A 37 74.56 23.75 -45.15
C LYS A 37 73.26 23.87 -44.35
N ILE A 38 73.35 23.70 -43.04
CA ILE A 38 72.22 23.68 -42.13
C ILE A 38 72.34 24.84 -41.14
N ASP A 39 71.28 25.65 -40.98
CA ASP A 39 71.23 26.73 -39.99
C ASP A 39 70.76 26.27 -38.59
N ALA A 40 70.83 27.15 -37.59
CA ALA A 40 70.42 26.85 -36.21
C ALA A 40 68.93 26.49 -36.02
N ASN A 41 68.08 26.80 -37.01
CA ASN A 41 66.65 26.46 -36.99
C ASN A 41 66.35 25.16 -37.78
N GLY A 42 67.38 24.49 -38.29
CA GLY A 42 67.25 23.27 -39.08
C GLY A 42 66.94 23.50 -40.57
N THR A 43 67.05 24.73 -41.08
CA THR A 43 66.88 25.01 -42.51
C THR A 43 68.08 24.46 -43.28
N LEU A 44 67.82 23.54 -44.21
CA LEU A 44 68.83 22.89 -45.05
C LEU A 44 68.93 23.57 -46.42
N VAL A 45 70.14 23.91 -46.83
CA VAL A 45 70.47 24.44 -48.17
C VAL A 45 71.54 23.55 -48.82
N PRO A 46 71.22 22.83 -49.91
CA PRO A 46 72.20 22.03 -50.63
C PRO A 46 73.26 22.89 -51.30
N LEU A 47 74.52 22.50 -51.18
CA LEU A 47 75.63 23.13 -51.88
C LEU A 47 75.92 22.39 -53.20
N VAL A 48 76.42 23.11 -54.20
CA VAL A 48 76.66 22.60 -55.55
C VAL A 48 78.15 22.28 -55.76
N LEU A 49 78.47 21.01 -56.08
CA LEU A 49 79.82 20.57 -56.43
C LEU A 49 80.35 21.35 -57.66
N GLY A 50 81.59 21.85 -57.57
CA GLY A 50 82.24 22.67 -58.60
C GLY A 50 81.90 24.17 -58.54
N THR A 51 80.88 24.58 -57.76
CA THR A 51 80.52 25.99 -57.54
C THR A 51 80.77 26.41 -56.09
N ASP A 52 80.19 25.67 -55.15
CA ASP A 52 80.25 25.98 -53.71
C ASP A 52 81.35 25.20 -52.98
N TYR A 53 81.74 24.04 -53.51
CA TYR A 53 82.84 23.23 -52.98
C TYR A 53 83.47 22.34 -54.05
N SER A 54 84.69 21.88 -53.79
CA SER A 54 85.39 20.83 -54.53
C SER A 54 85.70 19.65 -53.61
N VAL A 55 85.74 18.44 -54.17
CA VAL A 55 86.08 17.20 -53.45
C VAL A 55 87.42 16.70 -53.97
N SER A 56 88.20 16.07 -53.09
CA SER A 56 89.44 15.39 -53.46
C SER A 56 89.60 14.11 -52.65
N GLY A 57 90.28 13.10 -53.21
CA GLY A 57 90.51 11.82 -52.53
C GLY A 57 89.62 10.67 -53.02
N ALA A 58 88.94 10.82 -54.18
CA ALA A 58 88.25 9.70 -54.82
C ALA A 58 89.19 8.51 -55.00
N GLY A 59 88.74 7.32 -54.62
CA GLY A 59 89.57 6.12 -54.69
C GLY A 59 90.58 5.98 -53.56
N VAL A 60 90.58 6.81 -52.51
CA VAL A 60 91.46 6.66 -51.33
C VAL A 60 90.68 6.05 -50.16
N GLU A 61 91.17 4.94 -49.63
CA GLU A 61 90.45 4.12 -48.63
C GLU A 61 90.19 4.85 -47.30
N SER A 62 91.09 5.75 -46.88
CA SER A 62 90.89 6.61 -45.70
C SER A 62 89.96 7.80 -45.95
N GLY A 63 89.38 7.91 -47.15
CA GLY A 63 88.59 9.05 -47.58
C GLY A 63 89.45 10.21 -48.09
N GLY A 64 88.90 11.42 -48.02
CA GLY A 64 89.40 12.59 -48.74
C GLY A 64 89.10 13.90 -48.01
N ALA A 65 88.87 14.97 -48.77
CA ALA A 65 88.47 16.27 -48.19
C ALA A 65 87.53 17.04 -49.12
N VAL A 66 86.58 17.73 -48.51
CA VAL A 66 85.76 18.79 -49.13
C VAL A 66 86.46 20.12 -48.88
N THR A 67 86.64 20.91 -49.93
CA THR A 67 87.08 22.31 -49.83
C THR A 67 85.98 23.23 -50.33
N THR A 68 85.41 24.01 -49.44
CA THR A 68 84.40 25.05 -49.77
C THR A 68 85.04 26.26 -50.44
N THR A 69 84.34 26.92 -51.35
CA THR A 69 84.84 28.12 -52.06
C THR A 69 84.79 29.39 -51.20
N VAL A 70 84.00 29.38 -50.13
CA VAL A 70 83.90 30.45 -49.13
C VAL A 70 83.91 29.88 -47.71
N ALA A 71 84.46 30.64 -46.75
CA ALA A 71 84.31 30.32 -45.34
C ALA A 71 82.91 30.71 -44.85
N TYR A 72 82.12 29.74 -44.38
CA TYR A 72 80.78 30.00 -43.87
C TYR A 72 80.83 30.52 -42.42
N ALA A 73 80.01 31.53 -42.11
CA ALA A 73 79.95 32.18 -40.79
C ALA A 73 79.61 31.20 -39.65
N THR A 74 79.89 31.56 -38.40
CA THR A 74 79.51 30.75 -37.23
C THR A 74 78.00 30.56 -37.13
N GLY A 75 77.57 29.38 -36.66
CA GLY A 75 76.15 29.05 -36.43
C GLY A 75 75.51 28.21 -37.53
N PHE A 76 76.29 27.73 -38.49
CA PHE A 76 75.88 26.70 -39.44
C PHE A 76 76.61 25.38 -39.19
N HIS A 77 76.05 24.31 -39.72
CA HIS A 77 76.71 23.02 -39.87
C HIS A 77 76.83 22.66 -41.34
N LEU A 78 77.98 22.12 -41.74
CA LEU A 78 78.14 21.44 -43.01
C LEU A 78 77.97 19.95 -42.79
N HIS A 79 76.92 19.38 -43.38
CA HIS A 79 76.70 17.95 -43.41
C HIS A 79 77.24 17.40 -44.73
N ILE A 80 78.28 16.57 -44.64
CA ILE A 80 78.96 15.99 -45.79
C ILE A 80 78.63 14.50 -45.81
N TYR A 81 78.06 14.01 -46.90
CA TYR A 81 77.55 12.65 -46.97
C TYR A 81 77.71 12.06 -48.36
N ARG A 82 77.68 10.72 -48.45
CA ARG A 82 77.85 9.99 -49.70
C ARG A 82 76.52 9.52 -50.27
N ILE A 83 76.26 9.80 -51.54
CA ILE A 83 75.20 9.15 -52.33
C ILE A 83 75.85 8.48 -53.53
N VAL A 84 75.59 7.19 -53.70
CA VAL A 84 76.07 6.42 -54.86
C VAL A 84 74.87 6.03 -55.73
N PRO A 85 74.97 6.12 -57.07
CA PRO A 85 73.94 5.64 -57.97
C PRO A 85 73.60 4.16 -57.71
N VAL A 86 72.30 3.86 -57.59
CA VAL A 86 71.78 2.50 -57.35
C VAL A 86 71.77 1.69 -58.66
N THR A 87 72.94 1.55 -59.27
CA THR A 87 73.16 0.86 -60.55
C THR A 87 74.35 -0.09 -60.46
N GLN A 88 74.25 -1.23 -61.14
CA GLN A 88 75.36 -2.15 -61.33
C GLN A 88 76.01 -1.84 -62.69
N GLU A 89 77.30 -1.49 -62.70
CA GLU A 89 78.01 -1.01 -63.89
C GLU A 89 79.14 -1.96 -64.34
N THR A 90 79.35 -3.10 -63.65
CA THR A 90 80.50 -3.99 -63.87
C THR A 90 80.05 -5.30 -64.52
N GLU A 91 80.30 -5.47 -65.81
CA GLU A 91 80.02 -6.72 -66.51
C GLU A 91 81.26 -7.64 -66.55
N TYR A 92 81.09 -8.91 -66.17
CA TYR A 92 82.17 -9.91 -66.27
C TYR A 92 82.12 -10.64 -67.62
N GLN A 93 83.26 -10.75 -68.28
CA GLN A 93 83.40 -11.55 -69.48
C GLN A 93 83.63 -13.03 -69.12
N GLN A 94 82.97 -13.93 -69.84
CA GLN A 94 83.06 -15.36 -69.59
C GLN A 94 84.45 -15.90 -70.01
N ASN A 95 85.10 -16.67 -69.12
CA ASN A 95 86.41 -17.32 -69.31
C ASN A 95 87.66 -16.43 -69.22
N ASP A 96 87.55 -15.17 -68.80
CA ASP A 96 88.70 -14.32 -68.49
C ASP A 96 89.31 -14.61 -67.11
N PRO A 97 90.61 -14.31 -66.88
CA PRO A 97 91.20 -14.31 -65.55
C PRO A 97 90.41 -13.43 -64.59
N PHE A 98 90.17 -13.91 -63.36
CA PHE A 98 89.35 -13.23 -62.37
C PHE A 98 89.83 -11.78 -62.12
N PRO A 99 89.03 -10.75 -62.46
CA PRO A 99 89.45 -9.35 -62.35
C PRO A 99 89.26 -8.86 -60.90
N ALA A 100 90.09 -9.34 -59.99
CA ALA A 100 89.94 -9.16 -58.54
C ALA A 100 89.68 -7.70 -58.13
N LYS A 101 90.35 -6.72 -58.76
CA LYS A 101 90.18 -5.29 -58.44
C LYS A 101 88.85 -4.69 -58.93
N SER A 102 88.38 -5.10 -60.11
CA SER A 102 87.07 -4.67 -60.62
C SER A 102 85.94 -5.30 -59.80
N THR A 103 86.10 -6.56 -59.42
CA THR A 103 85.17 -7.26 -58.52
C THR A 103 85.11 -6.60 -57.15
N GLU A 104 86.27 -6.27 -56.56
CA GLU A 104 86.36 -5.59 -55.27
C GLU A 104 85.66 -4.22 -55.31
N LYS A 105 85.90 -3.41 -56.36
CA LYS A 105 85.22 -2.11 -56.56
C LYS A 105 83.69 -2.24 -56.71
N ALA A 106 83.21 -3.30 -57.38
CA ALA A 106 81.78 -3.56 -57.51
C ALA A 106 81.14 -3.94 -56.16
N LEU A 107 81.83 -4.73 -55.34
CA LEU A 107 81.40 -5.08 -53.98
C LEU A 107 81.42 -3.86 -53.05
N ASP A 108 82.41 -2.99 -53.18
CA ASP A 108 82.44 -1.71 -52.45
C ASP A 108 81.24 -0.84 -52.79
N LYS A 109 80.92 -0.65 -54.08
CA LYS A 109 79.75 0.13 -54.52
C LYS A 109 78.46 -0.44 -53.92
N LEU A 110 78.29 -1.76 -53.93
CA LEU A 110 77.15 -2.42 -53.29
C LEU A 110 77.11 -2.19 -51.78
N THR A 111 78.26 -2.22 -51.11
CA THR A 111 78.36 -1.93 -49.66
C THR A 111 77.97 -0.48 -49.36
N MET A 112 78.35 0.47 -50.23
CA MET A 112 77.95 1.88 -50.09
C MET A 112 76.44 2.07 -50.29
N ILE A 113 75.84 1.39 -51.27
CA ILE A 113 74.37 1.39 -51.48
C ILE A 113 73.65 0.75 -50.28
N ALA A 114 74.22 -0.27 -49.67
CA ALA A 114 73.64 -0.87 -48.45
C ALA A 114 73.67 0.13 -47.28
N GLN A 115 74.78 0.85 -47.09
CA GLN A 115 74.89 1.89 -46.06
C GLN A 115 73.87 3.02 -46.28
N GLN A 116 73.72 3.52 -47.50
CA GLN A 116 72.79 4.63 -47.77
C GLN A 116 71.34 4.21 -47.51
N THR A 117 71.00 2.97 -47.85
CA THR A 117 69.66 2.41 -47.60
C THR A 117 69.40 2.25 -46.10
N ALA A 118 70.39 1.81 -45.32
CA ALA A 118 70.26 1.69 -43.87
C ALA A 118 69.98 3.04 -43.18
N SER A 119 70.68 4.11 -43.57
CA SER A 119 70.44 5.46 -43.03
C SER A 119 69.05 6.00 -43.40
N ALA A 120 68.56 5.73 -44.62
CA ALA A 120 67.20 6.10 -45.02
C ALA A 120 66.13 5.38 -44.17
N ILE A 121 66.35 4.11 -43.84
CA ILE A 121 65.45 3.33 -42.98
C ILE A 121 65.45 3.82 -41.52
N GLU A 122 66.61 4.22 -40.98
CA GLU A 122 66.70 4.76 -39.62
C GLU A 122 65.88 6.04 -39.43
N ASN A 123 65.79 6.86 -40.48
CA ASN A 123 65.05 8.12 -40.51
C ASN A 123 63.57 7.96 -40.93
N SER A 124 63.05 6.73 -40.97
CA SER A 124 61.66 6.42 -41.31
C SER A 124 60.82 6.06 -40.07
N ILE A 125 59.49 6.21 -40.17
CA ILE A 125 58.55 5.64 -39.18
C ILE A 125 58.58 4.11 -39.33
N ARG A 126 58.78 3.39 -38.23
CA ARG A 126 58.97 1.93 -38.23
C ARG A 126 58.07 1.24 -37.21
N TYR A 127 57.52 0.09 -37.58
CA TYR A 127 57.00 -0.87 -36.61
C TYR A 127 58.17 -1.60 -35.92
N PRO A 128 58.02 -2.01 -34.65
CA PRO A 128 58.96 -2.92 -34.00
C PRO A 128 59.14 -4.23 -34.78
N SER A 129 60.34 -4.84 -34.72
CA SER A 129 60.63 -6.09 -35.43
C SER A 129 59.80 -7.30 -34.96
N SER A 130 59.12 -7.18 -33.81
CA SER A 130 58.20 -8.18 -33.28
C SER A 130 56.83 -8.16 -33.96
N GLU A 131 56.50 -7.13 -34.73
CA GLU A 131 55.22 -6.98 -35.42
C GLU A 131 55.32 -7.51 -36.86
N ILE A 132 54.89 -8.77 -37.05
CA ILE A 132 54.97 -9.48 -38.33
C ILE A 132 53.65 -9.31 -39.10
N GLY A 133 53.70 -8.73 -40.30
CA GLY A 133 52.56 -8.67 -41.22
C GLY A 133 51.75 -7.37 -41.24
N ASN A 134 52.18 -6.33 -40.51
CA ASN A 134 51.52 -5.02 -40.51
C ASN A 134 51.89 -4.20 -41.76
N ASP A 135 50.88 -3.65 -42.45
CA ASP A 135 51.08 -2.73 -43.58
C ASP A 135 51.31 -1.30 -43.06
N GLY A 136 52.48 -0.74 -43.38
CA GLY A 136 52.90 0.62 -42.98
C GLY A 136 52.65 1.67 -44.06
N VAL A 137 52.00 1.31 -45.17
CA VAL A 137 51.72 2.25 -46.26
C VAL A 137 50.64 3.23 -45.84
N LEU A 138 50.98 4.53 -45.86
CA LEU A 138 50.00 5.59 -45.62
C LEU A 138 48.94 5.60 -46.74
N PRO A 139 47.66 5.89 -46.43
CA PRO A 139 46.62 6.07 -47.44
C PRO A 139 46.97 7.16 -48.46
N GLY A 140 46.33 7.12 -49.62
CA GLY A 140 46.52 8.12 -50.68
C GLY A 140 46.31 9.55 -50.18
N ALA A 141 46.95 10.54 -50.82
CA ALA A 141 46.95 11.94 -50.36
C ALA A 141 45.54 12.51 -50.10
N ASN A 142 44.55 12.14 -50.91
CA ASN A 142 43.16 12.56 -50.73
C ASN A 142 42.52 11.94 -49.48
N ASP A 143 42.85 10.70 -49.14
CA ASP A 143 42.25 9.97 -48.02
C ASP A 143 42.84 10.38 -46.66
N ARG A 144 44.05 10.94 -46.65
CA ARG A 144 44.72 11.46 -45.44
C ARG A 144 44.60 12.98 -45.26
N ALA A 145 43.96 13.69 -46.19
CA ALA A 145 43.74 15.13 -46.04
C ALA A 145 42.89 15.43 -44.78
N LEU A 146 43.33 16.42 -43.98
CA LEU A 146 42.68 16.84 -42.73
C LEU A 146 42.54 15.73 -41.66
N LYS A 147 43.39 14.71 -41.71
CA LYS A 147 43.45 13.63 -40.74
C LYS A 147 44.80 13.61 -40.02
N VAL A 148 44.82 13.06 -38.82
CA VAL A 148 46.04 12.81 -38.05
C VAL A 148 46.39 11.33 -38.09
N VAL A 149 47.69 11.03 -38.04
CA VAL A 149 48.17 9.66 -37.87
C VAL A 149 47.85 9.22 -36.44
N GLY A 150 47.09 8.13 -36.29
CA GLY A 150 46.76 7.52 -35.02
C GLY A 150 46.82 6.00 -35.10
N PHE A 151 46.41 5.33 -34.02
CA PHE A 151 46.37 3.87 -33.93
C PHE A 151 44.96 3.40 -33.57
N ASP A 152 44.51 2.31 -34.21
CA ASP A 152 43.23 1.68 -33.85
C ASP A 152 43.37 0.81 -32.58
N ALA A 153 42.28 0.14 -32.18
CA ALA A 153 42.24 -0.71 -31.01
C ALA A 153 43.16 -1.96 -31.10
N LEU A 154 43.65 -2.28 -32.30
CA LEU A 154 44.58 -3.38 -32.56
C LEU A 154 46.03 -2.88 -32.73
N GLY A 155 46.26 -1.57 -32.64
CA GLY A 155 47.57 -0.94 -32.80
C GLY A 155 47.97 -0.66 -34.25
N ASN A 156 47.08 -0.84 -35.24
CA ASN A 156 47.39 -0.55 -36.64
C ASN A 156 47.36 0.96 -36.90
N VAL A 157 48.24 1.45 -37.76
CA VAL A 157 48.19 2.85 -38.22
C VAL A 157 46.87 3.13 -38.93
N VAL A 158 46.14 4.13 -38.45
CA VAL A 158 44.90 4.62 -39.04
C VAL A 158 44.92 6.13 -39.17
N MET A 159 44.20 6.65 -40.17
CA MET A 159 43.99 8.09 -40.31
C MET A 159 42.75 8.49 -39.53
N LEU A 160 42.93 9.14 -38.38
CA LEU A 160 41.82 9.64 -37.57
C LEU A 160 41.42 11.04 -38.07
N PRO A 161 40.11 11.34 -38.18
CA PRO A 161 39.68 12.71 -38.45
C PRO A 161 40.25 13.64 -37.38
N MET A 162 40.79 14.79 -37.78
CA MET A 162 41.22 15.80 -36.82
C MET A 162 40.00 16.25 -36.01
N PRO A 163 39.91 15.96 -34.69
CA PRO A 163 38.73 16.31 -33.91
C PRO A 163 38.64 17.84 -33.79
N THR A 164 37.44 18.39 -33.83
CA THR A 164 37.17 19.82 -33.61
C THR A 164 37.49 20.29 -32.18
N ALA A 165 37.95 19.39 -31.30
CA ALA A 165 38.06 19.59 -29.86
C ALA A 165 39.41 19.12 -29.28
N ILE A 166 40.54 19.64 -29.77
CA ILE A 166 41.71 19.82 -28.88
C ILE A 166 41.46 21.09 -28.05
N GLY A 167 40.50 20.99 -27.12
CA GLY A 167 39.98 22.08 -26.29
C GLY A 167 40.52 22.00 -24.86
N ALA A 168 41.55 22.79 -24.59
CA ALA A 168 42.05 23.30 -23.29
C ALA A 168 43.50 23.84 -23.40
N GLY A 169 44.23 23.47 -24.47
CA GLY A 169 45.64 23.83 -24.67
C GLY A 169 45.92 25.19 -25.31
N ASP A 170 44.92 25.94 -25.76
CA ASP A 170 45.09 27.22 -26.49
C ASP A 170 44.60 28.46 -25.71
N LEU A 171 44.66 28.41 -24.37
CA LEU A 171 44.44 29.59 -23.55
C LEU A 171 45.64 30.54 -23.71
N LYS A 172 45.37 31.79 -24.11
CA LYS A 172 46.38 32.84 -24.20
C LYS A 172 45.97 34.04 -23.38
N ASN A 173 46.96 34.59 -22.67
CA ASN A 173 46.84 35.88 -22.01
C ASN A 173 47.07 36.97 -23.05
N GLU A 174 46.06 37.81 -23.27
CA GLU A 174 46.19 39.07 -23.98
C GLU A 174 46.53 40.16 -22.97
N VAL A 175 47.56 40.95 -23.25
CA VAL A 175 47.96 42.08 -22.40
C VAL A 175 48.36 43.24 -23.31
N TRP A 176 47.79 44.41 -23.05
CA TRP A 176 48.06 45.65 -23.77
C TRP A 176 48.47 46.76 -22.80
N THR A 177 49.47 47.55 -23.20
CA THR A 177 50.09 48.63 -22.41
C THR A 177 49.82 49.99 -23.04
N GLY A 178 49.35 50.95 -22.24
CA GLY A 178 49.11 52.33 -22.65
C GLY A 178 50.42 53.03 -23.05
N GLY A 179 50.39 53.78 -24.15
CA GLY A 179 51.58 54.40 -24.75
C GLY A 179 52.35 53.50 -25.72
N THR A 180 52.09 52.18 -25.71
CA THR A 180 52.71 51.20 -26.60
C THR A 180 51.71 50.58 -27.56
N ASP A 181 50.68 49.90 -27.04
CA ASP A 181 49.71 49.14 -27.83
C ASP A 181 48.45 49.95 -28.15
N TYR A 182 48.20 51.00 -27.38
CA TYR A 182 47.13 51.98 -27.57
C TYR A 182 47.52 53.31 -26.91
N THR A 183 46.88 54.41 -27.30
CA THR A 183 47.05 55.72 -26.67
C THR A 183 45.87 55.99 -25.74
N PRO A 184 46.03 55.99 -24.40
CA PRO A 184 44.97 56.31 -23.45
C PRO A 184 44.33 57.68 -23.76
N GLY A 185 43.01 57.77 -23.63
CA GLY A 185 42.23 58.96 -23.97
C GLY A 185 42.00 59.20 -25.46
N VAL A 186 42.57 58.38 -26.36
CA VAL A 186 42.47 58.55 -27.81
C VAL A 186 42.02 57.26 -28.51
N SER A 187 42.70 56.14 -28.27
CA SER A 187 42.38 54.86 -28.89
C SER A 187 41.06 54.30 -28.36
N THR A 188 40.23 53.73 -29.23
CA THR A 188 38.95 53.10 -28.86
C THR A 188 38.99 51.57 -28.86
N LYS A 189 40.13 50.98 -29.24
CA LYS A 189 40.28 49.54 -29.45
C LYS A 189 41.73 49.10 -29.32
N VAL A 190 41.93 47.81 -29.00
CA VAL A 190 43.24 47.15 -28.95
C VAL A 190 43.26 45.94 -29.90
N LEU A 191 44.41 45.66 -30.51
CA LEU A 191 44.56 44.59 -31.49
C LEU A 191 44.61 43.23 -30.78
N LEU A 192 43.72 42.30 -31.15
CA LEU A 192 43.79 40.92 -30.64
C LEU A 192 44.94 40.18 -31.32
N SER A 193 45.67 39.36 -30.56
CA SER A 193 46.80 38.61 -31.13
C SER A 193 46.39 37.49 -32.11
N ARG A 194 45.08 37.21 -32.18
CA ARG A 194 44.43 36.24 -33.07
C ARG A 194 42.93 36.51 -33.16
N ASP A 195 42.23 35.82 -34.05
CA ASP A 195 40.78 35.81 -34.08
C ASP A 195 40.21 34.84 -33.03
N TYR A 196 39.46 35.38 -32.05
CA TYR A 196 38.77 34.59 -31.04
C TYR A 196 37.34 34.21 -31.44
N THR A 197 36.87 34.61 -32.64
CA THR A 197 35.56 34.37 -33.26
C THR A 197 34.35 34.96 -32.54
N SER A 198 34.31 34.94 -31.20
CA SER A 198 33.19 35.42 -30.38
C SER A 198 33.68 35.99 -29.05
N LYS A 199 32.99 36.99 -28.49
CA LYS A 199 33.30 37.51 -27.15
C LYS A 199 33.13 36.47 -26.04
N ALA A 200 32.34 35.41 -26.27
CA ALA A 200 32.17 34.28 -25.33
C ALA A 200 33.45 33.45 -25.13
N ASN A 201 34.42 33.62 -26.03
CA ASN A 201 35.72 32.96 -26.00
C ASN A 201 36.80 33.79 -25.26
N LEU A 202 36.43 34.97 -24.76
CA LEU A 202 37.24 35.77 -23.86
C LEU A 202 36.72 35.61 -22.42
N GLY A 203 37.63 35.48 -21.47
CA GLY A 203 37.36 35.72 -20.05
C GLY A 203 37.13 37.19 -19.77
N SER A 204 37.03 37.56 -18.49
CA SER A 204 36.83 38.95 -18.08
C SER A 204 37.88 39.88 -18.68
N VAL A 205 37.44 40.93 -19.37
CA VAL A 205 38.31 42.03 -19.82
C VAL A 205 38.52 42.97 -18.65
N VAL A 206 39.79 43.25 -18.34
CA VAL A 206 40.17 44.01 -17.15
C VAL A 206 41.00 45.22 -17.57
N MET A 207 40.56 46.42 -17.17
CA MET A 207 41.32 47.66 -17.29
C MET A 207 41.82 48.08 -15.91
N GLN A 208 43.14 48.21 -15.72
CA GLN A 208 43.73 48.64 -14.45
C GLN A 208 43.23 47.89 -13.21
N GLY A 209 42.99 46.59 -13.34
CA GLY A 209 42.49 45.75 -12.27
C GLY A 209 40.97 45.79 -12.07
N ILE A 210 40.23 46.59 -12.84
CA ILE A 210 38.77 46.66 -12.81
C ILE A 210 38.20 45.86 -13.98
N SER A 211 37.37 44.86 -13.67
CA SER A 211 36.63 44.12 -14.70
C SER A 211 35.64 45.05 -15.38
N GLN A 212 35.62 44.98 -16.71
CA GLN A 212 34.69 45.74 -17.54
C GLN A 212 33.37 44.99 -17.66
N ASP A 213 32.29 45.74 -17.81
CA ASP A 213 30.97 45.17 -18.10
C ASP A 213 31.01 44.48 -19.49
N PRO A 214 30.49 43.24 -19.64
CA PRO A 214 30.47 42.54 -20.93
C PRO A 214 29.81 43.28 -22.10
N ASP A 215 28.97 44.29 -21.83
CA ASP A 215 28.33 45.12 -22.86
C ASP A 215 29.17 46.36 -23.24
N SER A 216 30.22 46.68 -22.48
CA SER A 216 31.14 47.78 -22.74
C SER A 216 32.24 47.47 -23.77
N TYR A 217 32.23 46.27 -24.35
CA TYR A 217 33.20 45.87 -25.39
C TYR A 217 32.66 44.83 -26.36
N ARG A 218 33.27 44.76 -27.54
CA ARG A 218 33.00 43.75 -28.57
C ARG A 218 34.26 43.32 -29.31
N ILE A 219 34.21 42.15 -29.93
CA ILE A 219 35.19 41.77 -30.95
C ILE A 219 34.71 42.34 -32.28
N ASN A 220 35.55 43.12 -32.95
CA ASN A 220 35.26 43.71 -34.24
C ASN A 220 36.52 43.71 -35.13
N ALA A 221 36.47 43.00 -36.26
CA ALA A 221 37.53 42.97 -37.28
C ALA A 221 38.96 42.75 -36.72
N GLY A 222 39.13 41.79 -35.79
CA GLY A 222 40.42 41.48 -35.18
C GLY A 222 40.83 42.38 -33.99
N TYR A 223 39.93 43.26 -33.54
CA TYR A 223 40.16 44.13 -32.38
C TYR A 223 39.18 43.82 -31.26
N LEU A 224 39.61 44.08 -30.02
CA LEU A 224 38.73 44.32 -28.89
C LEU A 224 38.40 45.83 -28.87
N GLU A 225 37.18 46.17 -29.22
CA GLU A 225 36.69 47.56 -29.33
C GLU A 225 35.79 47.91 -28.14
N PHE A 226 36.05 49.05 -27.52
CA PHE A 226 35.37 49.53 -26.32
C PHE A 226 34.23 50.48 -26.68
N LEU A 227 33.12 50.38 -25.96
CA LEU A 227 31.85 51.02 -26.29
C LEU A 227 31.34 51.90 -25.15
N ASP A 228 30.63 52.98 -25.47
CA ASP A 228 29.85 53.76 -24.51
C ASP A 228 28.53 53.05 -24.16
N GLY A 229 27.75 53.63 -23.23
CA GLY A 229 26.44 53.10 -22.83
C GLY A 229 25.38 53.10 -23.93
N ALA A 230 25.66 53.69 -25.11
CA ALA A 230 24.81 53.64 -26.30
C ALA A 230 25.34 52.66 -27.36
N GLY A 231 26.45 51.96 -27.10
CA GLY A 231 27.06 50.99 -28.01
C GLY A 231 27.96 51.60 -29.09
N ASN A 232 28.33 52.89 -29.00
CA ASN A 232 29.25 53.53 -29.93
C ASN A 232 30.70 53.40 -29.46
N PRO A 233 31.70 53.32 -30.36
CA PRO A 233 33.11 53.27 -29.96
C PRO A 233 33.50 54.44 -29.08
N THR A 234 34.07 54.16 -27.91
CA THR A 234 34.50 55.17 -26.93
C THR A 234 35.99 55.07 -26.65
N ALA A 235 36.61 56.20 -26.30
CA ALA A 235 38.03 56.25 -25.99
C ALA A 235 38.33 55.46 -24.70
N ILE A 236 39.39 54.67 -24.73
CA ILE A 236 39.93 53.98 -23.55
C ILE A 236 40.31 55.05 -22.50
N PRO A 237 39.88 54.94 -21.23
CA PRO A 237 40.12 55.96 -20.21
C PRO A 237 41.59 56.36 -20.05
N VAL A 238 41.87 57.63 -19.72
CA VAL A 238 43.25 58.17 -19.58
C VAL A 238 44.07 57.47 -18.51
N ASP A 239 43.40 56.96 -17.48
CA ASP A 239 43.97 56.21 -16.37
C ASP A 239 44.17 54.72 -16.70
N ALA A 240 43.60 54.21 -17.80
CA ALA A 240 43.80 52.85 -18.24
C ALA A 240 45.17 52.67 -18.91
N GLN A 241 46.19 52.29 -18.12
CA GLN A 241 47.56 52.01 -18.60
C GLN A 241 47.81 50.53 -18.89
N LYS A 242 46.93 49.63 -18.43
CA LYS A 242 47.00 48.19 -18.69
C LYS A 242 45.61 47.60 -18.94
N ILE A 243 45.48 46.85 -20.03
CA ILE A 243 44.30 46.05 -20.35
C ILE A 243 44.73 44.59 -20.47
N TRP A 244 43.96 43.65 -19.94
CA TRP A 244 44.22 42.23 -20.16
C TRP A 244 42.94 41.38 -20.17
N CYS A 245 43.01 40.24 -20.84
CA CYS A 245 42.01 39.18 -20.76
C CYS A 245 42.68 37.82 -21.04
N VAL A 246 41.98 36.72 -20.76
CA VAL A 246 42.41 35.36 -21.14
C VAL A 246 41.44 34.86 -22.20
N GLY A 247 41.91 34.37 -23.33
CA GLY A 247 41.04 33.89 -24.42
C GLY A 247 41.46 32.53 -24.96
N GLY A 248 40.51 31.75 -25.46
CA GLY A 248 40.74 30.47 -26.13
C GLY A 248 39.80 30.28 -27.32
N THR A 249 40.20 29.51 -28.33
CA THR A 249 39.45 29.39 -29.60
C THR A 249 38.31 28.34 -29.59
N THR A 250 38.15 27.57 -28.50
CA THR A 250 37.07 26.56 -28.31
C THR A 250 36.50 26.57 -26.86
N LEU A 251 35.23 26.21 -26.70
CA LEU A 251 34.21 26.77 -25.77
C LEU A 251 34.46 26.81 -24.23
N SER A 252 34.12 27.98 -23.66
CA SER A 252 33.47 28.29 -22.35
C SER A 252 34.11 27.83 -21.02
N LEU A 253 34.74 28.78 -20.34
CA LEU A 253 35.22 28.70 -18.95
C LEU A 253 34.13 28.52 -17.86
N ASN A 254 32.87 28.12 -18.16
CA ASN A 254 31.77 28.14 -17.16
C ASN A 254 30.50 27.27 -17.40
N ARG A 255 30.57 26.02 -17.91
CA ARG A 255 29.41 25.08 -17.79
C ARG A 255 29.84 23.65 -17.41
N PRO A 256 29.17 22.98 -16.46
CA PRO A 256 29.37 21.55 -16.20
C PRO A 256 29.08 20.72 -17.44
N ALA A 257 29.69 19.53 -17.52
CA ALA A 257 29.59 18.63 -18.65
C ALA A 257 28.14 18.23 -18.97
N LEU A 258 27.90 17.96 -20.26
CA LEU A 258 26.64 17.43 -20.78
C LEU A 258 26.25 16.17 -19.97
N ASP A 259 25.00 16.13 -19.50
CA ASP A 259 24.34 15.04 -18.72
C ASP A 259 24.46 15.04 -17.18
N SER A 260 24.94 16.11 -16.54
CA SER A 260 24.82 16.25 -15.07
C SER A 260 23.52 16.96 -14.68
N VAL A 261 22.64 16.30 -13.91
CA VAL A 261 21.45 16.89 -13.28
C VAL A 261 21.67 16.90 -11.77
N THR A 262 21.89 18.07 -11.18
CA THR A 262 21.90 18.30 -9.72
C THR A 262 20.48 18.61 -9.22
N ASP A 263 20.26 18.62 -7.91
CA ASP A 263 18.97 19.00 -7.31
C ASP A 263 18.53 20.41 -7.74
N GLU A 264 19.49 21.31 -8.00
CA GLU A 264 19.24 22.67 -8.52
C GLU A 264 18.80 22.67 -9.99
N ASN A 265 19.06 21.59 -10.72
CA ASN A 265 18.62 21.41 -12.11
C ASN A 265 17.23 20.76 -12.22
N VAL A 266 16.70 20.20 -11.12
CA VAL A 266 15.34 19.66 -11.06
C VAL A 266 14.42 20.78 -10.59
N THR A 267 13.70 21.39 -11.52
CA THR A 267 12.69 22.41 -11.19
C THR A 267 11.60 21.80 -10.31
N SER A 268 10.92 22.62 -9.49
CA SER A 268 9.85 22.14 -8.61
C SER A 268 8.66 21.49 -9.34
N ASP A 269 8.56 21.71 -10.66
CA ASP A 269 7.57 21.14 -11.58
C ASP A 269 8.14 20.06 -12.51
N ALA A 270 9.37 19.59 -12.28
CA ALA A 270 9.99 18.55 -13.11
C ALA A 270 9.17 17.25 -13.06
N ALA A 271 8.61 16.84 -14.20
CA ALA A 271 7.80 15.64 -14.35
C ALA A 271 8.64 14.35 -14.46
N ILE A 272 9.49 14.08 -13.47
CA ILE A 272 10.27 12.83 -13.41
C ILE A 272 9.31 11.67 -13.19
N LYS A 273 9.33 10.67 -14.08
CA LYS A 273 8.52 9.45 -13.92
C LYS A 273 8.90 8.73 -12.63
N SER A 274 7.95 8.55 -11.71
CA SER A 274 8.17 7.91 -10.41
C SER A 274 8.64 6.45 -10.51
N SER A 275 8.37 5.76 -11.63
CA SER A 275 8.94 4.44 -11.95
C SER A 275 10.47 4.43 -12.09
N LYS A 276 11.08 5.59 -12.34
CA LYS A 276 12.54 5.74 -12.49
C LYS A 276 13.25 6.20 -11.21
N LEU A 277 12.50 6.50 -10.15
CA LEU A 277 13.05 6.87 -8.86
C LEU A 277 13.02 5.64 -7.96
N LEU A 278 14.17 5.22 -7.44
CA LEU A 278 14.25 4.10 -6.49
C LEU A 278 14.11 4.62 -5.06
N TYR A 279 13.30 3.92 -4.27
CA TYR A 279 13.16 4.06 -2.84
C TYR A 279 13.67 2.78 -2.17
N THR A 280 14.64 2.93 -1.28
CA THR A 280 15.14 1.86 -0.41
C THR A 280 14.62 2.12 1.00
N PRO A 281 13.73 1.27 1.56
CA PRO A 281 13.29 1.39 2.95
C PRO A 281 14.47 1.36 3.94
N PRO A 282 14.32 1.91 5.16
CA PRO A 282 15.34 1.77 6.19
C PRO A 282 15.47 0.30 6.65
N GLY A 283 16.70 -0.20 6.80
CA GLY A 283 17.02 -1.57 7.23
C GLY A 283 18.18 -2.17 6.43
N GLY A 284 19.07 -2.92 7.06
CA GLY A 284 20.33 -3.38 6.45
C GLY A 284 20.18 -4.24 5.19
N ASP A 285 19.07 -4.98 5.08
CA ASP A 285 18.76 -5.86 3.95
C ASP A 285 17.59 -5.35 3.09
N ALA A 286 17.24 -4.07 3.19
CA ALA A 286 16.15 -3.49 2.43
C ALA A 286 16.52 -3.40 0.94
N VAL A 287 15.66 -3.95 0.07
CA VAL A 287 15.87 -3.96 -1.38
C VAL A 287 15.29 -2.68 -2.00
N PRO A 288 16.04 -1.97 -2.87
CA PRO A 288 15.52 -0.82 -3.60
C PRO A 288 14.33 -1.22 -4.51
N ARG A 289 13.27 -0.42 -4.50
CA ARG A 289 12.10 -0.57 -5.40
C ARG A 289 11.67 0.78 -5.97
N PRO A 290 10.99 0.85 -7.12
CA PRO A 290 10.45 2.10 -7.63
C PRO A 290 9.55 2.82 -6.61
N VAL A 291 9.66 4.15 -6.52
CA VAL A 291 8.77 5.01 -5.71
C VAL A 291 7.32 4.79 -6.12
N GLU A 292 7.06 4.64 -7.43
CA GLU A 292 5.75 4.28 -7.95
C GLU A 292 5.18 3.03 -7.30
N ASP A 293 5.96 1.94 -7.29
CA ASP A 293 5.53 0.67 -6.71
C ASP A 293 5.28 0.82 -5.22
N ARG A 294 6.10 1.62 -4.52
CA ARG A 294 5.92 1.85 -3.07
C ARG A 294 4.62 2.60 -2.79
N LEU A 295 4.32 3.64 -3.55
CA LEU A 295 3.11 4.44 -3.35
C LEU A 295 1.83 3.67 -3.72
N ARG A 296 1.89 2.75 -4.68
CA ARG A 296 0.76 1.88 -5.07
C ARG A 296 0.36 0.83 -4.01
N GLU A 297 1.16 0.64 -2.97
CA GLU A 297 0.79 -0.28 -1.86
C GLU A 297 -0.37 0.24 -1.01
N THR A 298 -0.62 1.55 -1.00
CA THR A 298 -1.76 2.15 -0.28
C THR A 298 -2.43 3.18 -1.18
N LEU A 299 -3.60 2.80 -1.69
CA LEU A 299 -4.37 3.64 -2.60
C LEU A 299 -5.46 4.39 -1.84
N PHE A 300 -5.59 5.68 -2.12
CA PHE A 300 -6.64 6.54 -1.58
C PHE A 300 -7.64 6.91 -2.66
N VAL A 301 -8.89 7.15 -2.27
CA VAL A 301 -9.91 7.67 -3.21
C VAL A 301 -9.52 9.01 -3.87
N SER A 302 -8.64 9.80 -3.24
CA SER A 302 -8.08 11.04 -3.81
C SER A 302 -7.23 10.79 -5.06
N ASP A 303 -6.59 9.62 -5.15
CA ASP A 303 -5.73 9.25 -6.29
C ASP A 303 -6.57 9.02 -7.56
N PHE A 304 -7.89 8.84 -7.38
CA PHE A 304 -8.87 8.60 -8.45
C PHE A 304 -9.82 9.79 -8.66
N GLY A 305 -9.47 10.95 -8.10
CA GLY A 305 -10.15 12.22 -8.36
C GLY A 305 -11.25 12.60 -7.36
N ALA A 306 -11.30 11.99 -6.16
CA ALA A 306 -12.22 12.43 -5.12
C ALA A 306 -11.80 13.82 -4.59
N LYS A 307 -12.74 14.76 -4.56
CA LYS A 307 -12.50 16.19 -4.30
C LYS A 307 -12.78 16.58 -2.86
N PHE A 308 -13.80 16.01 -2.23
CA PHE A 308 -14.22 16.35 -0.87
C PHE A 308 -14.61 17.82 -0.68
N ASP A 309 -15.11 18.46 -1.74
CA ASP A 309 -15.49 19.88 -1.76
C ASP A 309 -17.02 20.08 -1.67
N GLY A 310 -17.78 19.00 -1.42
CA GLY A 310 -19.23 18.98 -1.39
C GLY A 310 -19.88 18.62 -2.73
N THR A 311 -19.11 18.52 -3.81
CA THR A 311 -19.59 17.92 -5.07
C THR A 311 -19.60 16.39 -5.00
N ASP A 312 -20.32 15.76 -5.92
CA ASP A 312 -20.49 14.30 -5.93
C ASP A 312 -19.18 13.57 -6.26
N ASP A 313 -18.69 12.78 -5.30
CA ASP A 313 -17.48 11.97 -5.37
C ASP A 313 -17.76 10.51 -5.80
N THR A 314 -19.02 10.12 -6.07
CA THR A 314 -19.41 8.74 -6.39
C THR A 314 -18.55 8.13 -7.51
N SER A 315 -18.29 8.85 -8.60
CA SER A 315 -17.51 8.33 -9.73
C SER A 315 -16.04 8.07 -9.34
N ALA A 316 -15.43 8.94 -8.54
CA ALA A 316 -14.05 8.78 -8.10
C ALA A 316 -13.91 7.59 -7.14
N PHE A 317 -14.85 7.45 -6.20
CA PHE A 317 -14.90 6.30 -5.29
C PHE A 317 -15.07 4.99 -6.05
N GLN A 318 -15.99 4.94 -7.03
CA GLN A 318 -16.20 3.73 -7.82
C GLN A 318 -14.97 3.38 -8.67
N LYS A 319 -14.27 4.38 -9.25
CA LYS A 319 -13.00 4.15 -9.97
C LYS A 319 -11.94 3.56 -9.06
N ALA A 320 -11.74 4.13 -7.87
CA ALA A 320 -10.79 3.62 -6.89
C ALA A 320 -11.09 2.16 -6.53
N LEU A 321 -12.35 1.85 -6.23
CA LEU A 321 -12.79 0.49 -5.90
C LEU A 321 -12.57 -0.49 -7.07
N ASN A 322 -12.86 -0.06 -8.30
CA ASN A 322 -12.68 -0.89 -9.49
C ASN A 322 -11.21 -1.19 -9.81
N GLU A 323 -10.28 -0.28 -9.46
CA GLU A 323 -8.85 -0.46 -9.68
C GLU A 323 -8.29 -1.68 -8.93
N LEU A 324 -8.81 -1.99 -7.74
CA LEU A 324 -8.41 -3.20 -7.01
C LEU A 324 -8.72 -4.48 -7.79
N GLY A 325 -9.79 -4.47 -8.59
CA GLY A 325 -10.16 -5.55 -9.51
C GLY A 325 -10.20 -6.94 -8.85
N SER A 326 -9.68 -7.94 -9.55
CA SER A 326 -9.57 -9.31 -9.03
C SER A 326 -8.42 -9.51 -8.04
N SER A 327 -7.50 -8.54 -7.93
CA SER A 327 -6.37 -8.59 -6.99
C SER A 327 -6.80 -8.41 -5.54
N GLY A 328 -8.00 -7.86 -5.30
CA GLY A 328 -8.49 -7.53 -3.97
C GLY A 328 -7.69 -6.38 -3.34
N GLY A 329 -7.91 -6.15 -2.05
CA GLY A 329 -7.16 -5.15 -1.27
C GLY A 329 -8.04 -4.08 -0.64
N ARG A 330 -7.44 -2.92 -0.35
CA ARG A 330 -8.08 -1.85 0.43
C ARG A 330 -7.94 -0.51 -0.29
N ILE A 331 -9.04 0.23 -0.37
CA ILE A 331 -9.05 1.65 -0.73
C ILE A 331 -9.27 2.47 0.53
N MET A 332 -8.42 3.48 0.73
CA MET A 332 -8.42 4.33 1.92
C MET A 332 -9.20 5.62 1.68
N VAL A 333 -9.96 6.07 2.69
CA VAL A 333 -10.54 7.43 2.75
C VAL A 333 -9.62 8.32 3.61
N PRO A 334 -9.13 9.46 3.09
CA PRO A 334 -8.20 10.30 3.84
C PRO A 334 -8.80 10.89 5.13
N ARG A 335 -7.95 11.11 6.14
CA ARG A 335 -8.34 11.70 7.43
C ARG A 335 -9.02 13.07 7.27
N GLY A 336 -10.06 13.31 8.06
CA GLY A 336 -10.76 14.62 8.14
C GLY A 336 -11.53 15.03 6.87
N LYS A 337 -11.62 14.16 5.86
CA LYS A 337 -12.35 14.45 4.62
C LYS A 337 -13.82 14.04 4.70
N LYS A 338 -14.68 14.82 4.06
CA LYS A 338 -16.10 14.51 3.88
C LYS A 338 -16.38 14.32 2.39
N ALA A 339 -16.81 13.13 2.01
CA ALA A 339 -17.18 12.83 0.63
C ALA A 339 -18.70 12.83 0.51
N TYR A 340 -19.24 13.55 -0.46
CA TYR A 340 -20.65 13.40 -0.82
C TYR A 340 -20.78 12.29 -1.86
N ILE A 341 -21.59 11.28 -1.57
CA ILE A 341 -21.83 10.11 -2.43
C ILE A 341 -23.30 10.17 -2.86
N ALA A 342 -23.55 10.67 -4.07
CA ALA A 342 -24.91 10.86 -4.58
C ALA A 342 -25.53 9.58 -5.16
N GLY A 343 -24.69 8.65 -5.64
CA GLY A 343 -25.10 7.39 -6.26
C GLY A 343 -24.58 6.14 -5.53
N THR A 344 -25.09 4.97 -5.94
CA THR A 344 -24.70 3.67 -5.38
C THR A 344 -23.22 3.36 -5.59
N LEU A 345 -22.53 2.95 -4.53
CA LEU A 345 -21.19 2.39 -4.60
C LEU A 345 -21.28 0.87 -4.53
N THR A 346 -20.54 0.16 -5.38
CA THR A 346 -20.38 -1.29 -5.28
C THR A 346 -18.93 -1.61 -4.97
N ILE A 347 -18.69 -2.21 -3.81
CA ILE A 347 -17.37 -2.72 -3.42
C ILE A 347 -17.18 -4.08 -4.10
N PRO A 348 -16.18 -4.24 -4.99
CA PRO A 348 -15.95 -5.50 -5.70
C PRO A 348 -15.58 -6.65 -4.76
N PRO A 349 -15.66 -7.91 -5.23
CA PRO A 349 -15.25 -9.05 -4.43
C PRO A 349 -13.83 -8.91 -3.86
N ASN A 350 -13.62 -9.39 -2.64
CA ASN A 350 -12.32 -9.37 -1.95
C ASN A 350 -11.68 -7.97 -1.74
N CYS A 351 -12.46 -6.89 -1.94
CA CYS A 351 -12.02 -5.51 -1.76
C CYS A 351 -12.63 -4.89 -0.51
N SER A 352 -11.98 -3.88 0.07
CA SER A 352 -12.53 -3.14 1.20
C SER A 352 -12.38 -1.63 1.05
N LEU A 353 -13.39 -0.89 1.50
CA LEU A 353 -13.28 0.55 1.69
C LEU A 353 -13.01 0.83 3.17
N VAL A 354 -11.92 1.54 3.44
CA VAL A 354 -11.37 1.71 4.79
C VAL A 354 -11.28 3.19 5.12
N GLY A 355 -11.93 3.58 6.21
CA GLY A 355 -11.88 4.93 6.75
C GLY A 355 -10.68 5.16 7.67
N PRO A 356 -10.49 6.40 8.13
CA PRO A 356 -9.32 6.77 8.92
C PRO A 356 -9.43 6.39 10.40
N TYR A 357 -10.58 5.90 10.87
CA TYR A 357 -10.82 5.66 12.29
C TYR A 357 -10.43 4.25 12.69
N GLN A 358 -9.63 4.13 13.75
CA GLN A 358 -9.38 2.83 14.39
C GLN A 358 -10.69 2.25 14.96
N PHE A 359 -11.51 3.10 15.57
CA PHE A 359 -12.87 2.80 16.01
C PHE A 359 -13.74 4.05 15.82
N THR A 360 -14.92 3.90 15.21
CA THR A 360 -15.80 5.03 14.93
C THR A 360 -16.81 5.20 16.06
N GLY A 361 -16.60 6.20 16.93
CA GLY A 361 -17.46 6.51 18.07
C GLY A 361 -17.66 8.01 18.27
N SER A 362 -18.32 8.43 19.36
CA SER A 362 -18.45 9.86 19.68
C SER A 362 -17.11 10.42 20.20
N PRO A 363 -16.48 11.40 19.52
CA PRO A 363 -15.26 12.06 20.00
C PRO A 363 -15.50 13.06 21.15
N GLY A 364 -16.74 13.24 21.59
CA GLY A 364 -17.14 14.19 22.63
C GLY A 364 -17.65 13.52 23.91
N ASN A 365 -18.54 14.22 24.63
CA ASN A 365 -19.29 13.65 25.75
C ASN A 365 -20.62 13.04 25.26
N ASN A 366 -21.29 12.28 26.13
CA ASN A 366 -22.57 11.62 25.84
C ASN A 366 -23.79 12.56 25.73
N VAL A 367 -23.57 13.88 25.66
CA VAL A 367 -24.65 14.88 25.58
C VAL A 367 -24.56 15.77 24.33
N ALA A 368 -23.55 15.53 23.48
CA ALA A 368 -23.38 16.22 22.20
C ALA A 368 -23.35 15.20 21.06
N ALA A 369 -23.93 15.56 19.91
CA ALA A 369 -23.82 14.80 18.66
C ALA A 369 -22.77 15.45 17.73
N PRO A 370 -21.46 15.27 17.96
CA PRO A 370 -20.39 16.01 17.26
C PRO A 370 -20.07 15.51 15.84
N TYR A 371 -20.84 14.56 15.30
CA TYR A 371 -20.54 13.85 14.05
C TYR A 371 -20.44 14.76 12.83
N GLY A 372 -21.18 15.89 12.86
CA GLY A 372 -21.10 16.92 11.82
C GLY A 372 -19.73 17.57 11.67
N ASN A 373 -18.78 17.39 12.60
CA ASN A 373 -17.42 17.93 12.50
C ASN A 373 -16.37 16.89 12.09
N MET A 374 -16.78 15.62 11.94
CA MET A 374 -15.88 14.51 11.62
C MET A 374 -15.77 14.29 10.11
N GLY A 375 -14.68 13.65 9.67
CA GLY A 375 -14.61 13.10 8.31
C GLY A 375 -15.60 11.94 8.16
N ALA A 376 -16.33 11.89 7.04
CA ALA A 376 -17.46 10.98 6.84
C ALA A 376 -17.80 10.75 5.36
N LEU A 377 -18.56 9.69 5.09
CA LEU A 377 -19.28 9.52 3.84
C LEU A 377 -20.71 10.03 4.01
N LEU A 378 -21.04 11.09 3.28
CA LEU A 378 -22.36 11.69 3.23
C LEU A 378 -23.15 11.00 2.11
N LEU A 379 -23.94 10.00 2.45
CA LEU A 379 -24.63 9.18 1.46
C LEU A 379 -26.02 9.77 1.17
N ALA A 380 -26.33 10.01 -0.10
CA ALA A 380 -27.68 10.42 -0.48
C ALA A 380 -28.72 9.38 -0.03
N PRO A 381 -29.96 9.76 0.35
CA PRO A 381 -30.99 8.82 0.80
C PRO A 381 -31.42 7.81 -0.28
N THR A 382 -31.15 8.10 -1.55
CA THR A 382 -31.40 7.21 -2.70
C THR A 382 -30.22 6.30 -3.03
N ALA A 383 -29.05 6.52 -2.40
CA ALA A 383 -27.85 5.73 -2.62
C ALA A 383 -27.68 4.65 -1.53
N THR A 384 -26.92 3.62 -1.86
CA THR A 384 -26.52 2.53 -0.94
C THR A 384 -25.09 2.11 -1.24
N ILE A 385 -24.37 1.58 -0.25
CA ILE A 385 -23.08 0.91 -0.43
C ILE A 385 -23.33 -0.60 -0.50
N ARG A 386 -23.03 -1.20 -1.66
CA ARG A 386 -23.23 -2.62 -1.93
C ARG A 386 -21.95 -3.41 -1.65
N LEU A 387 -22.05 -4.45 -0.83
CA LEU A 387 -20.93 -5.34 -0.50
C LEU A 387 -21.04 -6.66 -1.28
N SER A 388 -20.12 -6.89 -2.22
CA SER A 388 -19.97 -8.15 -2.95
C SER A 388 -19.28 -9.24 -2.11
N SER A 389 -19.15 -10.45 -2.65
CA SER A 389 -18.59 -11.57 -1.89
C SER A 389 -17.16 -11.31 -1.38
N GLY A 390 -16.90 -11.57 -0.10
CA GLY A 390 -15.61 -11.34 0.54
C GLY A 390 -15.21 -9.87 0.68
N SER A 391 -16.10 -8.92 0.34
CA SER A 391 -15.82 -7.49 0.43
C SER A 391 -16.13 -6.93 1.82
N GLY A 392 -15.67 -5.71 2.11
CA GLY A 392 -15.96 -5.11 3.40
C GLY A 392 -15.79 -3.61 3.56
N LEU A 393 -16.19 -3.16 4.75
CA LEU A 393 -16.08 -1.80 5.25
C LEU A 393 -15.37 -1.81 6.61
N GLU A 394 -14.48 -0.85 6.84
CA GLU A 394 -13.75 -0.73 8.09
C GLU A 394 -13.55 0.73 8.49
N GLY A 395 -13.82 1.10 9.74
CA GLY A 395 -13.39 2.39 10.29
C GLY A 395 -14.03 3.64 9.66
N LEU A 396 -15.28 3.53 9.19
CA LEU A 396 -15.99 4.61 8.51
C LEU A 396 -17.12 5.20 9.35
N LEU A 397 -17.24 6.53 9.31
CA LEU A 397 -18.48 7.24 9.67
C LEU A 397 -19.30 7.46 8.40
N ILE A 398 -20.52 6.92 8.36
CA ILE A 398 -21.45 7.03 7.25
C ILE A 398 -22.72 7.66 7.78
N TYR A 399 -23.16 8.78 7.21
CA TYR A 399 -24.43 9.36 7.58
C TYR A 399 -25.19 9.93 6.39
N ARG A 400 -26.51 9.99 6.52
CA ARG A 400 -27.38 10.46 5.44
C ARG A 400 -27.03 11.91 5.08
N TYR A 401 -26.89 12.20 3.80
CA TYR A 401 -26.65 13.56 3.32
C TYR A 401 -27.79 14.50 3.74
N GLY A 402 -27.42 15.71 4.15
CA GLY A 402 -28.35 16.75 4.61
C GLY A 402 -28.72 16.67 6.10
N MET A 403 -28.07 15.82 6.88
CA MET A 403 -28.23 15.81 8.34
C MET A 403 -27.58 17.02 9.02
N VAL A 404 -28.23 17.49 10.09
CA VAL A 404 -27.72 18.50 11.02
C VAL A 404 -27.72 17.90 12.42
N PHE A 405 -26.58 17.97 13.10
CA PHE A 405 -26.43 17.36 14.41
C PHE A 405 -26.45 18.41 15.55
N PRO A 406 -27.17 18.15 16.66
CA PRO A 406 -28.11 17.04 16.84
C PRO A 406 -29.37 17.21 15.99
N GLU A 407 -29.89 16.10 15.48
CA GLU A 407 -31.17 16.04 14.78
C GLU A 407 -32.31 16.22 15.78
N ALA A 408 -33.35 16.98 15.40
CA ALA A 408 -34.49 17.20 16.29
C ALA A 408 -35.31 15.91 16.51
N THR A 409 -35.47 15.10 15.47
CA THR A 409 -36.19 13.81 15.51
C THR A 409 -35.62 12.85 14.47
N ALA A 410 -35.97 11.57 14.56
CA ALA A 410 -35.65 10.58 13.52
C ALA A 410 -36.58 10.65 12.28
N GLY A 411 -37.51 11.61 12.20
CA GLY A 411 -38.54 11.65 11.15
C GLY A 411 -38.01 11.84 9.72
N ALA A 412 -36.79 12.39 9.57
CA ALA A 412 -36.13 12.56 8.28
C ALA A 412 -35.23 11.37 7.88
N PHE A 413 -35.16 10.33 8.70
CA PHE A 413 -34.30 9.17 8.42
C PHE A 413 -34.88 8.36 7.25
N ALA A 414 -34.06 8.14 6.22
CA ALA A 414 -34.52 7.57 4.95
C ALA A 414 -33.42 6.78 4.24
N GLY A 415 -33.81 5.87 3.35
CA GLY A 415 -32.88 5.06 2.56
C GLY A 415 -32.25 3.89 3.32
N THR A 416 -31.40 3.13 2.62
CA THR A 416 -30.65 2.00 3.17
C THR A 416 -29.16 2.28 2.99
N ALA A 417 -28.40 2.33 4.09
CA ALA A 417 -26.99 2.72 4.01
C ALA A 417 -26.12 1.65 3.34
N ILE A 418 -26.29 0.40 3.77
CA ILE A 418 -25.49 -0.74 3.29
C ILE A 418 -26.40 -1.87 2.84
N THR A 419 -26.11 -2.43 1.67
CA THR A 419 -26.78 -3.62 1.12
C THR A 419 -25.77 -4.74 0.87
N LEU A 420 -25.94 -5.88 1.55
CA LEU A 420 -25.13 -7.07 1.31
C LEU A 420 -25.67 -7.77 0.06
N ILE A 421 -24.79 -8.02 -0.92
CA ILE A 421 -25.16 -8.63 -2.20
C ILE A 421 -24.30 -9.87 -2.53
N GLY A 422 -23.47 -10.30 -1.60
CA GLY A 422 -22.63 -11.48 -1.71
C GLY A 422 -22.27 -12.06 -0.34
N ASP A 423 -21.63 -13.22 -0.38
CA ASP A 423 -21.29 -14.00 0.80
C ASP A 423 -20.02 -13.48 1.49
N ASP A 424 -19.79 -13.85 2.75
CA ASP A 424 -18.56 -13.53 3.48
C ASP A 424 -18.25 -12.03 3.60
N THR A 425 -19.29 -11.19 3.47
CA THR A 425 -19.19 -9.74 3.61
C THR A 425 -18.81 -9.34 5.03
N SER A 426 -18.13 -8.21 5.18
CA SER A 426 -17.66 -7.72 6.47
C SER A 426 -17.90 -6.23 6.70
N ILE A 427 -18.36 -5.89 7.91
CA ILE A 427 -18.49 -4.50 8.39
C ILE A 427 -17.84 -4.44 9.76
N TYR A 428 -16.79 -3.63 9.89
CA TYR A 428 -16.01 -3.51 11.12
C TYR A 428 -15.87 -2.07 11.59
N ARG A 429 -16.00 -1.83 12.90
CA ARG A 429 -15.56 -0.60 13.60
C ARG A 429 -16.10 0.69 12.98
N SER A 430 -17.31 0.63 12.43
CA SER A 430 -17.92 1.70 11.63
C SER A 430 -19.15 2.25 12.34
N MET A 431 -19.63 3.41 11.89
CA MET A 431 -20.81 4.07 12.43
C MET A 431 -21.77 4.50 11.32
N ILE A 432 -23.07 4.19 11.45
CA ILE A 432 -24.10 4.47 10.44
C ILE A 432 -25.25 5.29 11.05
N LEU A 433 -25.51 6.48 10.52
CA LEU A 433 -26.48 7.41 11.12
C LEU A 433 -27.51 7.94 10.11
N GLY A 434 -28.77 8.00 10.51
CA GLY A 434 -29.81 8.77 9.84
C GLY A 434 -30.52 8.10 8.66
N PHE A 435 -30.48 6.78 8.57
CA PHE A 435 -31.13 6.02 7.50
C PHE A 435 -32.40 5.32 7.99
N ASN A 436 -33.27 4.92 7.05
CA ASN A 436 -34.38 4.03 7.38
C ASN A 436 -33.86 2.63 7.75
N GLN A 437 -32.81 2.14 7.08
CA GLN A 437 -32.17 0.86 7.34
C GLN A 437 -30.64 1.03 7.39
N ALA A 438 -29.98 0.57 8.45
CA ALA A 438 -28.51 0.66 8.54
C ALA A 438 -27.84 -0.39 7.63
N VAL A 439 -28.18 -1.66 7.81
CA VAL A 439 -27.65 -2.78 7.02
C VAL A 439 -28.79 -3.70 6.62
N TYR A 440 -28.83 -4.08 5.35
CA TYR A 440 -29.76 -5.09 4.83
C TYR A 440 -29.03 -6.14 4.01
N GLY A 441 -29.33 -7.41 4.22
CA GLY A 441 -28.89 -8.51 3.36
C GLY A 441 -29.98 -9.57 3.28
N THR A 442 -30.22 -10.11 2.08
CA THR A 442 -31.12 -11.24 1.87
C THR A 442 -30.44 -12.30 1.01
N GLY A 443 -30.57 -13.58 1.37
CA GLY A 443 -29.96 -14.68 0.61
C GLY A 443 -28.43 -14.76 0.68
N VAL A 444 -27.80 -13.91 1.52
CA VAL A 444 -26.34 -13.87 1.70
C VAL A 444 -25.89 -14.88 2.75
N GLN A 445 -24.66 -15.38 2.62
CA GLN A 445 -24.10 -16.39 3.53
C GLN A 445 -22.92 -15.84 4.34
N ARG A 446 -22.84 -16.24 5.60
CA ARG A 446 -21.72 -15.95 6.52
C ARG A 446 -21.33 -14.46 6.69
N PRO A 447 -22.28 -13.49 6.72
CA PRO A 447 -21.91 -12.09 6.95
C PRO A 447 -21.32 -11.88 8.34
N ARG A 448 -20.35 -10.96 8.44
CA ARG A 448 -19.69 -10.55 9.69
C ARG A 448 -19.91 -9.06 9.94
N ILE A 449 -20.60 -8.73 11.02
CA ILE A 449 -20.90 -7.34 11.41
C ILE A 449 -20.47 -7.16 12.84
N GLN A 450 -19.36 -6.44 13.05
CA GLN A 450 -18.75 -6.31 14.36
C GLN A 450 -18.32 -4.87 14.66
N ASP A 451 -18.46 -4.46 15.92
CA ASP A 451 -18.11 -3.12 16.38
C ASP A 451 -18.84 -2.01 15.58
N LEU A 452 -20.08 -2.27 15.17
CA LEU A 452 -20.92 -1.33 14.44
C LEU A 452 -21.76 -0.50 15.40
N TYR A 453 -21.59 0.82 15.35
CA TYR A 453 -22.53 1.75 15.97
C TYR A 453 -23.58 2.18 14.94
N HIS A 454 -24.85 2.22 15.33
CA HIS A 454 -25.86 2.76 14.42
C HIS A 454 -27.00 3.49 15.11
N ASP A 455 -27.53 4.46 14.36
CA ASP A 455 -28.72 5.21 14.70
C ASP A 455 -29.60 5.38 13.45
N CYS A 456 -30.51 4.43 13.25
CA CYS A 456 -31.39 4.33 12.08
C CYS A 456 -32.79 3.92 12.52
N LEU A 457 -33.83 4.10 11.68
CA LEU A 457 -35.19 3.62 12.03
C LEU A 457 -35.21 2.10 12.23
N ASN A 458 -34.47 1.39 11.37
CA ASN A 458 -34.16 -0.03 11.45
C ASN A 458 -32.63 -0.21 11.37
N GLY A 459 -32.08 -1.08 12.20
CA GLY A 459 -30.64 -1.30 12.31
C GLY A 459 -30.11 -2.34 11.33
N VAL A 460 -29.69 -3.49 11.85
CA VAL A 460 -29.15 -4.60 11.06
C VAL A 460 -30.27 -5.60 10.77
N TRP A 461 -30.54 -5.85 9.49
CA TRP A 461 -31.49 -6.85 9.04
C TRP A 461 -30.81 -7.88 8.14
N ILE A 462 -30.73 -9.12 8.60
CA ILE A 462 -30.26 -10.26 7.82
C ILE A 462 -31.45 -11.19 7.59
N ASP A 463 -31.87 -11.28 6.34
CA ASP A 463 -32.98 -12.08 5.87
C ASP A 463 -32.47 -13.31 5.10
N ASN A 464 -33.17 -14.43 5.22
CA ASN A 464 -32.92 -15.62 4.41
C ASN A 464 -31.43 -16.06 4.35
N CYS A 465 -30.80 -16.26 5.51
CA CYS A 465 -29.39 -16.60 5.67
C CYS A 465 -29.28 -18.04 6.22
N ALA A 466 -28.85 -18.97 5.37
CA ALA A 466 -28.77 -20.40 5.70
C ALA A 466 -27.49 -20.74 6.47
N ASP A 467 -26.38 -20.06 6.16
CA ASP A 467 -25.13 -20.21 6.87
C ASP A 467 -24.97 -19.14 7.96
N ILE A 468 -24.08 -19.42 8.92
CA ILE A 468 -23.93 -18.67 10.16
C ILE A 468 -23.59 -17.18 9.94
N SER A 469 -24.57 -16.31 10.16
CA SER A 469 -24.33 -14.87 10.35
C SER A 469 -23.71 -14.59 11.71
N ARG A 470 -22.72 -13.69 11.76
CA ARG A 470 -21.99 -13.32 12.99
C ARG A 470 -22.13 -11.83 13.23
N ILE A 471 -22.92 -11.48 14.24
CA ILE A 471 -23.22 -10.10 14.62
C ILE A 471 -22.70 -9.91 16.04
N LYS A 472 -21.67 -9.07 16.23
CA LYS A 472 -20.93 -9.01 17.50
C LYS A 472 -20.64 -7.59 17.96
N ASP A 473 -20.78 -7.31 19.25
CA ASP A 473 -20.31 -6.07 19.88
C ASP A 473 -20.83 -4.77 19.21
N ASN A 474 -22.02 -4.83 18.62
CA ASN A 474 -22.66 -3.69 17.99
C ASN A 474 -23.49 -2.90 19.00
N HIS A 475 -23.67 -1.61 18.74
CA HIS A 475 -24.37 -0.69 19.63
C HIS A 475 -25.39 0.16 18.87
N ALA A 476 -26.66 -0.11 19.09
CA ALA A 476 -27.79 0.63 18.53
C ALA A 476 -28.30 1.66 19.54
N TRP A 477 -28.10 2.94 19.28
CA TRP A 477 -28.44 4.01 20.22
C TRP A 477 -28.78 5.30 19.46
N PRO A 478 -29.63 6.20 20.01
CA PRO A 478 -30.03 7.46 19.37
C PRO A 478 -28.91 8.52 19.27
N PHE A 479 -27.78 8.15 18.65
CA PHE A 479 -26.57 8.98 18.53
C PHE A 479 -26.83 10.33 17.86
N SER A 480 -27.70 10.38 16.86
CA SER A 480 -27.93 11.58 16.05
C SER A 480 -28.85 12.57 16.74
N THR A 481 -29.73 12.12 17.63
CA THR A 481 -30.82 12.92 18.22
C THR A 481 -30.60 13.27 19.69
N ILE A 482 -29.44 12.93 20.26
CA ILE A 482 -29.11 13.29 21.65
C ILE A 482 -28.76 14.80 21.77
N GLY A 483 -29.31 15.45 22.80
CA GLY A 483 -28.95 16.82 23.17
C GLY A 483 -29.48 17.20 24.57
N PRO A 484 -29.03 18.34 25.15
CA PRO A 484 -29.29 18.73 26.54
C PRO A 484 -30.77 18.81 26.96
N SER A 485 -31.69 18.87 25.99
CA SER A 485 -33.15 18.98 26.21
C SER A 485 -33.95 18.06 25.28
N ALA A 486 -33.35 16.98 24.77
CA ALA A 486 -34.02 16.08 23.84
C ALA A 486 -35.23 15.39 24.53
N PRO A 487 -36.45 15.47 23.97
CA PRO A 487 -37.60 14.77 24.53
C PRO A 487 -37.41 13.26 24.45
N SER A 488 -38.13 12.49 25.27
CA SER A 488 -38.08 11.02 25.24
C SER A 488 -38.38 10.43 23.86
N SER A 489 -39.24 11.10 23.08
CA SER A 489 -39.55 10.72 21.69
C SER A 489 -38.35 10.83 20.73
N ALA A 490 -37.38 11.70 21.02
CA ALA A 490 -36.13 11.78 20.26
C ALA A 490 -35.22 10.57 20.53
N LEU A 491 -35.42 9.88 21.65
CA LEU A 491 -34.63 8.71 22.03
C LEU A 491 -35.20 7.38 21.52
N THR A 492 -36.37 7.41 20.87
CA THR A 492 -37.05 6.20 20.40
C THR A 492 -36.92 5.97 18.91
N ARG A 493 -36.93 4.70 18.48
CA ARG A 493 -36.95 4.30 17.05
C ARG A 493 -38.12 3.33 16.79
N PRO A 494 -38.92 3.53 15.74
CA PRO A 494 -40.12 2.73 15.49
C PRO A 494 -39.86 1.31 15.00
N GLY A 495 -38.66 1.03 14.50
CA GLY A 495 -38.30 -0.25 13.92
C GLY A 495 -37.55 -1.18 14.87
N SER A 496 -36.75 -2.06 14.28
CA SER A 496 -35.93 -3.05 14.99
C SER A 496 -34.45 -2.68 14.96
N ALA A 497 -33.72 -2.81 16.09
CA ALA A 497 -32.26 -2.62 16.07
C ALA A 497 -31.55 -3.79 15.39
N TYR A 498 -31.95 -5.02 15.73
CA TYR A 498 -31.44 -6.23 15.11
C TYR A 498 -32.60 -7.11 14.67
N ARG A 499 -32.65 -7.46 13.39
CA ARG A 499 -33.69 -8.32 12.81
C ARG A 499 -33.08 -9.49 12.07
N LEU A 500 -33.57 -10.70 12.37
CA LEU A 500 -33.38 -11.88 11.53
C LEU A 500 -34.76 -12.40 11.09
N SER A 501 -34.91 -12.71 9.80
CA SER A 501 -36.21 -13.17 9.25
C SER A 501 -36.06 -14.24 8.17
N THR A 502 -37.20 -14.91 7.87
CA THR A 502 -37.40 -15.91 6.80
C THR A 502 -36.63 -17.21 6.99
N LEU A 503 -35.31 -17.12 7.15
CA LEU A 503 -34.41 -18.20 7.51
C LEU A 503 -33.19 -17.56 8.19
N GLY A 504 -32.83 -18.11 9.35
CA GLY A 504 -31.58 -17.80 10.04
C GLY A 504 -31.17 -19.04 10.79
N ASP A 505 -30.19 -19.78 10.28
CA ASP A 505 -29.74 -21.03 10.90
C ASP A 505 -28.38 -20.82 11.60
N TRP A 506 -28.31 -21.22 12.87
CA TRP A 506 -27.13 -21.06 13.72
C TRP A 506 -26.56 -19.64 13.82
N ALA A 507 -27.37 -18.61 13.57
CA ALA A 507 -26.94 -17.23 13.68
C ALA A 507 -26.43 -16.92 15.10
N GLN A 508 -25.31 -16.18 15.17
CA GLN A 508 -24.64 -15.85 16.41
C GLN A 508 -24.69 -14.34 16.65
N LEU A 509 -25.45 -13.95 17.67
CA LEU A 509 -25.59 -12.58 18.15
C LEU A 509 -24.90 -12.49 19.52
N CYS A 510 -23.83 -11.71 19.64
CA CYS A 510 -23.03 -11.67 20.87
C CYS A 510 -22.72 -10.23 21.28
N GLY A 511 -22.94 -9.88 22.56
CA GLY A 511 -22.56 -8.57 23.10
C GLY A 511 -23.26 -7.38 22.44
N LEU A 512 -24.46 -7.58 21.90
CA LEU A 512 -25.20 -6.54 21.19
C LEU A 512 -25.99 -5.68 22.16
N PHE A 513 -26.09 -4.38 21.88
CA PHE A 513 -26.88 -3.45 22.70
C PHE A 513 -27.90 -2.68 21.86
N SER A 514 -29.12 -2.54 22.38
CA SER A 514 -30.18 -1.72 21.79
C SER A 514 -30.80 -0.80 22.82
N PHE A 515 -30.92 0.49 22.50
CA PHE A 515 -31.63 1.48 23.30
C PHE A 515 -32.77 2.14 22.53
N GLY A 516 -33.97 2.11 23.09
CA GLY A 516 -35.11 2.92 22.62
C GLY A 516 -35.78 2.42 21.33
N TYR A 517 -35.40 1.27 20.79
CA TYR A 517 -36.09 0.67 19.65
C TYR A 517 -37.41 0.01 20.07
N PHE A 518 -38.43 0.09 19.21
CA PHE A 518 -39.71 -0.60 19.41
C PHE A 518 -39.54 -2.12 19.48
N ARG A 519 -38.55 -2.64 18.75
CA ARG A 519 -38.02 -4.00 18.89
C ARG A 519 -36.50 -3.92 19.09
N GLY A 520 -35.99 -4.33 20.25
CA GLY A 520 -34.55 -4.44 20.44
C GLY A 520 -33.97 -5.51 19.53
N PHE A 521 -34.46 -6.73 19.68
CA PHE A 521 -34.14 -7.88 18.85
C PHE A 521 -35.43 -8.46 18.30
N SER A 522 -35.53 -8.61 16.98
CA SER A 522 -36.69 -9.21 16.30
C SER A 522 -36.23 -10.45 15.54
N LEU A 523 -36.76 -11.61 15.92
CA LEU A 523 -36.46 -12.89 15.30
C LEU A 523 -37.76 -13.46 14.76
N GLU A 524 -37.75 -13.88 13.49
CA GLU A 524 -38.93 -14.41 12.81
C GLU A 524 -38.51 -15.58 11.91
N SER A 525 -39.13 -16.76 12.06
CA SER A 525 -38.80 -17.94 11.24
C SER A 525 -37.30 -18.32 11.22
N VAL A 526 -36.63 -18.17 12.36
CA VAL A 526 -35.22 -18.56 12.53
C VAL A 526 -35.06 -19.86 13.33
N ASN A 527 -33.94 -20.55 13.13
CA ASN A 527 -33.66 -21.83 13.76
C ASN A 527 -32.31 -21.81 14.49
N SER A 528 -32.27 -22.34 15.71
CA SER A 528 -31.03 -22.63 16.43
C SER A 528 -30.14 -21.38 16.64
N VAL A 529 -30.77 -20.20 16.74
CA VAL A 529 -30.09 -18.91 16.92
C VAL A 529 -29.68 -18.72 18.37
N THR A 530 -28.46 -18.24 18.60
CA THR A 530 -27.96 -17.92 19.94
C THR A 530 -27.74 -16.42 20.11
N LEU A 531 -28.32 -15.87 21.17
CA LEU A 531 -28.04 -14.54 21.69
C LEU A 531 -27.28 -14.67 23.00
N LEU A 532 -26.06 -14.14 23.05
CA LEU A 532 -25.17 -14.24 24.20
C LEU A 532 -24.80 -12.86 24.73
N GLY A 533 -25.20 -12.56 25.98
CA GLY A 533 -24.85 -11.32 26.67
C GLY A 533 -25.40 -10.06 26.00
N CYS A 534 -26.51 -10.17 25.28
CA CYS A 534 -27.13 -9.03 24.61
C CYS A 534 -28.00 -8.20 25.57
N GLY A 535 -28.06 -6.89 25.37
CA GLY A 535 -28.85 -5.96 26.17
C GLY A 535 -29.89 -5.20 25.33
N ALA A 536 -31.12 -5.09 25.84
CA ALA A 536 -32.15 -4.22 25.30
C ALA A 536 -32.66 -3.29 26.41
N ASP A 537 -32.49 -1.98 26.24
CA ASP A 537 -32.88 -0.94 27.19
C ASP A 537 -33.76 0.12 26.50
N GLY A 538 -34.45 0.97 27.25
CA GLY A 538 -35.38 1.92 26.70
C GLY A 538 -35.79 3.00 27.67
N THR A 539 -36.86 3.69 27.33
CA THR A 539 -37.25 4.95 28.00
C THR A 539 -38.22 4.75 29.15
N GLY A 540 -38.73 3.52 29.37
CA GLY A 540 -39.77 3.24 30.37
C GLY A 540 -41.17 3.69 29.95
N SER A 541 -41.33 4.24 28.75
CA SER A 541 -42.61 4.82 28.29
C SER A 541 -42.96 4.47 26.85
N TYR A 542 -42.20 3.59 26.17
CA TYR A 542 -42.50 3.17 24.81
C TYR A 542 -43.51 2.01 24.82
N ALA A 543 -44.80 2.33 24.87
CA ALA A 543 -45.88 1.35 24.93
C ALA A 543 -45.79 0.32 23.78
N GLY A 544 -46.00 -0.97 24.10
CA GLY A 544 -45.95 -2.08 23.14
C GLY A 544 -44.54 -2.46 22.64
N SER A 545 -43.48 -1.85 23.19
CA SER A 545 -42.10 -2.19 22.83
C SER A 545 -41.63 -3.51 23.45
N TYR A 546 -40.84 -4.27 22.69
CA TYR A 546 -40.25 -5.53 23.15
C TYR A 546 -38.73 -5.45 23.12
N GLY A 547 -38.09 -5.89 24.21
CA GLY A 547 -36.63 -6.00 24.27
C GLY A 547 -36.15 -7.08 23.32
N PHE A 548 -36.64 -8.30 23.53
CA PHE A 548 -36.41 -9.46 22.68
C PHE A 548 -37.76 -9.99 22.20
N ASP A 549 -37.95 -10.06 20.89
CA ASP A 549 -39.20 -10.45 20.25
C ASP A 549 -38.96 -11.67 19.36
N LEU A 550 -39.33 -12.84 19.86
CA LEU A 550 -39.32 -14.09 19.11
C LEU A 550 -40.71 -14.30 18.54
N GLN A 551 -40.84 -14.14 17.24
CA GLN A 551 -42.11 -14.20 16.52
C GLN A 551 -42.36 -15.61 15.95
N ALA A 552 -43.43 -15.73 15.16
CA ALA A 552 -43.84 -16.99 14.57
C ALA A 552 -42.72 -17.65 13.75
N GLY A 553 -42.70 -18.97 13.78
CA GLY A 553 -41.73 -19.79 13.03
C GLY A 553 -40.35 -19.94 13.69
N CYS A 554 -40.05 -19.24 14.79
CA CYS A 554 -38.79 -19.45 15.50
C CYS A 554 -38.71 -20.82 16.18
N THR A 555 -37.52 -21.45 16.17
CA THR A 555 -37.25 -22.75 16.81
C THR A 555 -35.86 -22.81 17.44
N ASP A 556 -35.71 -23.47 18.60
CA ASP A 556 -34.41 -23.65 19.30
C ASP A 556 -33.61 -22.34 19.49
N VAL A 557 -34.30 -21.24 19.86
CA VAL A 557 -33.60 -19.98 20.14
C VAL A 557 -33.08 -19.98 21.57
N ARG A 558 -31.80 -19.63 21.76
CA ARG A 558 -31.15 -19.60 23.07
C ARG A 558 -30.74 -18.19 23.44
N LEU A 559 -31.27 -17.70 24.56
CA LEU A 559 -30.94 -16.42 25.18
C LEU A 559 -30.08 -16.71 26.41
N ILE A 560 -28.82 -16.30 26.40
CA ILE A 560 -27.85 -16.63 27.46
C ILE A 560 -27.28 -15.34 28.05
N GLY A 561 -27.57 -15.09 29.33
CA GLY A 561 -27.11 -13.89 30.04
C GLY A 561 -27.61 -12.58 29.45
N CYS A 562 -28.69 -12.62 28.66
CA CYS A 562 -29.28 -11.42 28.06
C CYS A 562 -29.98 -10.57 29.12
N GLN A 563 -30.13 -9.28 28.85
CA GLN A 563 -30.72 -8.32 29.78
C GLN A 563 -31.74 -7.42 29.08
N ALA A 564 -32.91 -7.25 29.66
CA ALA A 564 -33.95 -6.34 29.18
C ALA A 564 -34.30 -5.31 30.25
N ALA A 565 -34.46 -4.04 29.89
CA ALA A 565 -34.79 -2.98 30.83
C ALA A 565 -35.75 -1.98 30.22
N ALA A 566 -36.67 -1.41 31.01
CA ALA A 566 -37.48 -0.24 30.66
C ALA A 566 -38.33 -0.33 29.37
N GLN A 567 -38.56 -1.54 28.86
CA GLN A 567 -39.42 -1.84 27.72
C GLN A 567 -40.85 -2.10 28.20
N ALA A 568 -41.85 -2.08 27.31
CA ALA A 568 -43.17 -2.55 27.70
C ALA A 568 -43.12 -4.02 28.12
N THR A 569 -42.51 -4.90 27.30
CA THR A 569 -42.17 -6.26 27.70
C THR A 569 -40.69 -6.56 27.45
N GLY A 570 -40.03 -7.21 28.42
CA GLY A 570 -38.60 -7.54 28.30
C GLY A 570 -38.34 -8.60 27.24
N TYR A 571 -38.95 -9.78 27.41
CA TYR A 571 -38.84 -10.93 26.51
C TYR A 571 -40.23 -11.37 26.06
N HIS A 572 -40.42 -11.50 24.75
CA HIS A 572 -41.68 -11.93 24.16
C HIS A 572 -41.44 -13.21 23.34
N PHE A 573 -42.24 -14.23 23.65
CA PHE A 573 -42.25 -15.53 22.98
C PHE A 573 -43.59 -15.72 22.30
N ASN A 574 -43.57 -15.66 20.98
CA ASN A 574 -44.67 -16.03 20.10
C ASN A 574 -44.15 -16.98 19.00
N ASN A 575 -43.20 -17.84 19.39
CA ASN A 575 -42.69 -18.89 18.53
C ASN A 575 -43.76 -19.99 18.38
N GLY A 576 -43.85 -20.63 17.22
CA GLY A 576 -44.81 -21.72 17.03
C GLY A 576 -44.55 -22.87 18.01
N VAL A 577 -45.60 -23.57 18.45
CA VAL A 577 -45.43 -24.82 19.21
C VAL A 577 -44.95 -25.90 18.24
N ILE A 578 -43.67 -26.27 18.33
CA ILE A 578 -43.09 -27.35 17.53
C ILE A 578 -42.73 -28.51 18.47
N PRO A 579 -43.24 -29.73 18.24
CA PRO A 579 -42.96 -30.86 19.11
C PRO A 579 -41.46 -31.09 19.31
N ASN A 580 -41.02 -31.16 20.57
CA ASN A 580 -39.64 -31.42 21.02
C ASN A 580 -38.63 -30.29 20.77
N LEU A 581 -39.05 -29.12 20.29
CA LEU A 581 -38.19 -27.94 20.19
C LEU A 581 -38.75 -26.83 21.10
N HIS A 582 -37.88 -26.26 21.93
CA HIS A 582 -38.25 -25.16 22.81
C HIS A 582 -37.17 -24.09 22.78
N SER A 583 -37.55 -22.87 23.14
CA SER A 583 -36.58 -21.79 23.31
C SER A 583 -36.07 -21.78 24.75
N GLU A 584 -34.83 -21.34 24.97
CA GLU A 584 -34.20 -21.37 26.28
C GLU A 584 -33.75 -19.97 26.71
N MET A 585 -34.00 -19.64 27.98
CA MET A 585 -33.45 -18.50 28.68
C MET A 585 -32.56 -18.99 29.81
N LEU A 586 -31.26 -18.70 29.74
CA LEU A 586 -30.27 -19.09 30.74
C LEU A 586 -29.68 -17.85 31.40
N GLY A 587 -30.00 -17.61 32.67
CA GLY A 587 -29.44 -16.50 33.45
C GLY A 587 -29.83 -15.10 32.93
N CYS A 588 -30.97 -14.98 32.24
CA CYS A 588 -31.46 -13.71 31.70
C CYS A 588 -32.12 -12.83 32.78
N ALA A 589 -32.11 -11.51 32.60
CA ALA A 589 -32.72 -10.59 33.57
C ALA A 589 -33.61 -9.55 32.90
N ALA A 590 -34.74 -9.22 33.54
CA ALA A 590 -35.57 -8.10 33.12
C ALA A 590 -35.85 -7.14 34.28
N TRP A 591 -35.81 -5.83 34.05
CA TRP A 591 -36.22 -4.86 35.07
C TRP A 591 -36.88 -3.58 34.58
N GLY A 592 -37.80 -3.05 35.40
CA GLY A 592 -38.48 -1.79 35.11
C GLY A 592 -39.36 -1.85 33.86
N ASN A 593 -39.75 -3.05 33.43
CA ASN A 593 -40.64 -3.24 32.29
C ASN A 593 -42.06 -2.83 32.66
N VAL A 594 -42.78 -2.14 31.78
CA VAL A 594 -44.10 -1.59 32.14
C VAL A 594 -45.13 -2.72 32.32
N ASP A 595 -45.11 -3.72 31.44
CA ASP A 595 -46.09 -4.80 31.42
C ASP A 595 -45.51 -6.10 31.97
N ASN A 596 -44.55 -6.71 31.27
CA ASN A 596 -44.06 -8.05 31.63
C ASN A 596 -42.53 -8.13 31.57
N GLY A 597 -41.93 -8.85 32.51
CA GLY A 597 -40.54 -9.29 32.35
C GLY A 597 -40.43 -10.26 31.18
N VAL A 598 -41.27 -11.30 31.17
CA VAL A 598 -41.45 -12.27 30.08
C VAL A 598 -42.93 -12.40 29.73
N LEU A 599 -43.27 -12.44 28.44
CA LEU A 599 -44.61 -12.77 27.94
C LEU A 599 -44.52 -13.98 27.01
N VAL A 600 -45.32 -15.00 27.27
CA VAL A 600 -45.43 -16.23 26.47
C VAL A 600 -46.81 -16.27 25.82
N ASP A 601 -46.88 -15.82 24.57
CA ASP A 601 -48.07 -15.88 23.72
C ASP A 601 -48.14 -17.17 22.89
N ALA A 602 -47.00 -17.82 22.62
CA ALA A 602 -46.93 -19.15 22.02
C ALA A 602 -45.56 -19.80 22.25
N GLY A 603 -45.48 -21.10 21.96
CA GLY A 603 -44.24 -21.87 21.96
C GLY A 603 -43.84 -22.37 23.35
N ASP A 604 -42.97 -23.37 23.37
CA ASP A 604 -42.41 -23.91 24.61
C ASP A 604 -41.16 -23.11 24.99
N VAL A 605 -41.01 -22.83 26.30
CA VAL A 605 -39.88 -22.06 26.81
C VAL A 605 -39.37 -22.58 28.15
N SER A 606 -38.05 -22.70 28.26
CA SER A 606 -37.35 -23.01 29.51
C SER A 606 -36.68 -21.75 30.05
N ILE A 607 -37.06 -21.31 31.24
CA ILE A 607 -36.57 -20.11 31.91
C ILE A 607 -35.79 -20.53 33.15
N ILE A 608 -34.46 -20.52 33.05
CA ILE A 608 -33.56 -21.07 34.05
C ILE A 608 -32.62 -19.98 34.56
N GLY A 609 -32.70 -19.68 35.85
CA GLY A 609 -31.87 -18.65 36.48
C GLY A 609 -32.29 -17.23 36.16
N GLY A 610 -31.56 -16.26 36.72
CA GLY A 610 -31.75 -14.84 36.41
C GLY A 610 -32.69 -14.11 37.37
N THR A 611 -33.08 -12.89 37.01
CA THR A 611 -33.88 -12.01 37.88
C THR A 611 -34.88 -11.17 37.11
N PHE A 612 -36.16 -11.25 37.47
CA PHE A 612 -37.24 -10.44 36.90
C PHE A 612 -37.83 -9.53 37.99
N ARG A 613 -37.63 -8.21 37.85
CA ARG A 613 -37.99 -7.26 38.91
C ARG A 613 -38.65 -5.98 38.42
N GLY A 614 -39.55 -5.43 39.23
CA GLY A 614 -40.14 -4.12 38.91
C GLY A 614 -40.96 -4.10 37.63
N ALA A 615 -41.49 -5.24 37.19
CA ALA A 615 -42.47 -5.33 36.12
C ALA A 615 -43.89 -5.45 36.66
N THR A 616 -44.93 -5.23 35.84
CA THR A 616 -46.29 -5.55 36.28
C THR A 616 -46.43 -7.05 36.56
N ASN A 617 -46.04 -7.88 35.62
CA ASN A 617 -45.88 -9.32 35.82
C ASN A 617 -44.42 -9.72 35.63
N GLY A 618 -43.89 -10.60 36.48
CA GLY A 618 -42.55 -11.17 36.27
C GLY A 618 -42.52 -12.01 34.99
N ILE A 619 -43.32 -13.07 34.95
CA ILE A 619 -43.54 -13.92 33.79
C ILE A 619 -45.05 -14.03 33.56
N ALA A 620 -45.51 -13.77 32.34
CA ALA A 620 -46.90 -13.85 31.93
C ALA A 620 -47.10 -14.94 30.88
N ILE A 621 -48.18 -15.72 31.00
CA ILE A 621 -48.50 -16.85 30.13
C ILE A 621 -49.89 -16.63 29.56
N ASN A 622 -49.98 -16.49 28.25
CA ASN A 622 -51.21 -16.19 27.54
C ASN A 622 -51.69 -17.35 26.65
N ASN A 623 -50.92 -18.45 26.61
CA ASN A 623 -51.25 -19.65 25.84
C ASN A 623 -51.33 -20.87 26.75
N ALA A 624 -52.49 -21.55 26.73
CA ALA A 624 -52.72 -22.72 27.58
C ALA A 624 -51.92 -23.95 27.13
N ASN A 625 -51.47 -23.97 25.87
CA ASN A 625 -50.78 -25.10 25.26
C ASN A 625 -49.25 -24.97 25.34
N SER A 626 -48.72 -23.77 25.64
CA SER A 626 -47.29 -23.57 25.85
C SER A 626 -46.81 -24.32 27.09
N ILE A 627 -45.75 -25.11 26.95
CA ILE A 627 -45.03 -25.69 28.08
C ILE A 627 -43.99 -24.68 28.55
N VAL A 628 -44.16 -24.21 29.79
CA VAL A 628 -43.28 -23.20 30.39
C VAL A 628 -42.58 -23.80 31.60
N MET A 629 -41.26 -23.95 31.52
CA MET A 629 -40.43 -24.35 32.67
C MET A 629 -39.81 -23.11 33.33
N ILE A 630 -39.89 -23.01 34.65
CA ILE A 630 -39.33 -21.91 35.42
C ILE A 630 -38.55 -22.48 36.61
N ASP A 631 -37.23 -22.37 36.59
CA ASP A 631 -36.34 -22.86 37.66
C ASP A 631 -35.26 -21.85 38.04
N LYS A 632 -34.92 -21.77 39.33
CA LYS A 632 -33.86 -20.89 39.88
C LYS A 632 -34.01 -19.41 39.54
N VAL A 633 -35.22 -18.96 39.23
CA VAL A 633 -35.52 -17.56 38.93
C VAL A 633 -35.76 -16.78 40.21
N ARG A 634 -35.19 -15.57 40.31
CA ARG A 634 -35.53 -14.60 41.36
C ARG A 634 -36.55 -13.58 40.86
N PHE A 635 -37.65 -13.45 41.58
CA PHE A 635 -38.65 -12.39 41.40
C PHE A 635 -38.50 -11.33 42.49
N ASN A 636 -38.67 -10.06 42.15
CA ASN A 636 -38.59 -8.98 43.13
C ASN A 636 -39.44 -7.77 42.74
N ASN A 637 -40.27 -7.24 43.63
CA ASN A 637 -41.04 -6.01 43.41
C ASN A 637 -41.87 -6.00 42.10
N ASN A 638 -42.44 -7.13 41.69
CA ASN A 638 -43.41 -7.13 40.58
C ASN A 638 -44.79 -6.70 41.11
N SER A 639 -45.47 -5.77 40.43
CA SER A 639 -46.62 -5.06 41.02
C SER A 639 -47.93 -5.86 41.03
N SER A 640 -48.09 -6.85 40.15
CA SER A 640 -49.26 -7.72 40.05
C SER A 640 -48.93 -9.15 40.50
N TRP A 641 -48.16 -9.90 39.69
CA TRP A 641 -47.79 -11.29 40.00
C TRP A 641 -46.34 -11.59 39.64
N PRO A 642 -45.63 -12.42 40.41
CA PRO A 642 -44.41 -13.05 39.94
C PRO A 642 -44.66 -13.87 38.67
N ILE A 643 -45.69 -14.71 38.68
CA ILE A 643 -46.14 -15.50 37.53
C ILE A 643 -47.64 -15.28 37.33
N ASN A 644 -48.03 -14.77 36.15
CA ASN A 644 -49.41 -14.49 35.81
C ASN A 644 -49.86 -15.38 34.64
N CYS A 645 -50.75 -16.34 34.89
CA CYS A 645 -51.40 -17.08 33.81
C CYS A 645 -52.66 -16.31 33.39
N PHE A 646 -52.66 -15.65 32.23
CA PHE A 646 -53.85 -14.98 31.69
C PHE A 646 -54.91 -15.99 31.23
N VAL A 647 -54.49 -17.21 30.91
CA VAL A 647 -55.34 -18.34 30.52
C VAL A 647 -55.19 -19.50 31.49
N SER A 648 -56.22 -20.32 31.62
CA SER A 648 -56.15 -21.55 32.43
C SER A 648 -55.13 -22.51 31.81
N THR A 649 -54.16 -22.98 32.59
CA THR A 649 -53.12 -23.90 32.11
C THR A 649 -52.71 -24.92 33.17
N THR A 650 -52.31 -26.10 32.70
CA THR A 650 -51.66 -27.16 33.49
C THR A 650 -50.22 -27.42 33.03
N ASN A 651 -49.73 -26.65 32.05
CA ASN A 651 -48.45 -26.85 31.35
C ASN A 651 -47.33 -25.96 31.91
N LEU A 652 -47.37 -25.68 33.20
CA LEU A 652 -46.35 -24.92 33.92
C LEU A 652 -45.54 -25.87 34.81
N ILE A 653 -44.22 -25.88 34.63
CA ILE A 653 -43.29 -26.69 35.39
C ILE A 653 -42.46 -25.77 36.29
N LEU A 654 -42.67 -25.83 37.60
CA LEU A 654 -42.04 -24.95 38.57
C LEU A 654 -40.95 -25.70 39.35
N GLY A 655 -39.71 -25.21 39.22
CA GLY A 655 -38.57 -25.62 40.03
C GLY A 655 -38.40 -24.79 41.30
N LYS A 656 -37.17 -24.66 41.78
CA LYS A 656 -36.83 -23.92 43.01
C LYS A 656 -36.61 -22.44 42.71
N ASN A 657 -37.68 -21.67 42.75
CA ASN A 657 -37.65 -20.22 42.51
C ASN A 657 -37.61 -19.41 43.81
N ASP A 658 -37.01 -18.22 43.75
CA ASP A 658 -37.04 -17.23 44.83
C ASP A 658 -38.07 -16.17 44.49
N TYR A 659 -39.16 -16.10 45.25
CA TYR A 659 -40.25 -15.17 44.99
C TYR A 659 -40.13 -13.83 45.74
N GLY A 660 -38.98 -13.57 46.36
CA GLY A 660 -38.65 -12.27 46.95
C GLY A 660 -39.58 -11.85 48.10
N THR A 661 -40.11 -10.63 48.02
CA THR A 661 -40.88 -9.94 49.08
C THR A 661 -42.36 -10.33 49.16
N LEU A 662 -42.78 -11.44 48.55
CA LEU A 662 -44.15 -11.92 48.71
C LEU A 662 -44.50 -12.09 50.19
N GLY A 663 -45.60 -11.46 50.60
CA GLY A 663 -46.14 -11.62 51.95
C GLY A 663 -46.48 -13.08 52.24
N VAL A 664 -46.27 -13.50 53.50
CA VAL A 664 -46.62 -14.85 53.95
C VAL A 664 -48.10 -15.13 53.64
N GLY A 665 -48.37 -16.22 52.92
CA GLY A 665 -49.73 -16.62 52.51
C GLY A 665 -50.15 -16.14 51.12
N ASN A 666 -49.39 -15.25 50.47
CA ASN A 666 -49.65 -14.86 49.09
C ASN A 666 -49.19 -15.94 48.11
N GLN A 667 -49.96 -16.15 47.06
CA GLN A 667 -49.63 -17.08 46.00
C GLN A 667 -48.58 -16.48 45.06
N ALA A 668 -47.63 -17.31 44.60
CA ALA A 668 -46.62 -16.90 43.63
C ALA A 668 -47.11 -16.95 42.17
N VAL A 669 -48.17 -17.72 41.93
CA VAL A 669 -48.86 -17.89 40.65
C VAL A 669 -50.34 -17.60 40.87
N ASN A 670 -51.00 -16.95 39.93
CA ASN A 670 -52.44 -16.69 40.04
C ASN A 670 -53.30 -17.96 39.92
N ASN A 671 -54.60 -17.85 40.18
CA ASN A 671 -55.56 -18.97 40.22
C ASN A 671 -55.83 -19.66 38.87
N ASN A 672 -55.27 -19.17 37.77
CA ASN A 672 -55.42 -19.79 36.45
C ASN A 672 -54.43 -20.96 36.23
N PHE A 673 -53.47 -21.16 37.14
CA PHE A 673 -52.69 -22.38 37.19
C PHE A 673 -53.41 -23.44 38.02
N GLY A 674 -53.82 -24.53 37.37
CA GLY A 674 -54.51 -25.66 38.00
C GLY A 674 -53.64 -26.92 38.11
N PRO A 675 -53.90 -27.82 39.07
CA PRO A 675 -53.23 -29.12 39.13
C PRO A 675 -53.57 -29.96 37.90
N VAL A 676 -52.59 -30.73 37.41
CA VAL A 676 -52.80 -31.63 36.26
C VAL A 676 -53.88 -32.66 36.61
N GLN A 677 -54.95 -32.72 35.82
CA GLN A 677 -56.01 -33.71 36.00
C GLN A 677 -55.70 -35.02 35.28
N ILE A 678 -55.92 -36.16 35.95
CA ILE A 678 -55.74 -37.50 35.41
C ILE A 678 -56.96 -38.34 35.77
N SER A 679 -57.60 -38.95 34.77
CA SER A 679 -58.69 -39.89 35.04
C SER A 679 -58.17 -41.21 35.62
N SER A 680 -58.82 -41.70 36.67
CA SER A 680 -58.60 -43.02 37.24
C SER A 680 -58.77 -44.12 36.17
N ALA A 681 -57.89 -45.11 36.18
CA ALA A 681 -57.91 -46.25 35.27
C ALA A 681 -57.20 -47.46 35.92
N THR A 682 -57.49 -48.68 35.46
CA THR A 682 -56.85 -49.91 35.95
C THR A 682 -55.32 -49.81 35.94
N LEU A 683 -54.75 -49.25 34.87
CA LEU A 683 -53.37 -48.77 34.83
C LEU A 683 -53.40 -47.26 34.56
N MET A 684 -53.29 -46.47 35.61
CA MET A 684 -53.27 -45.00 35.51
C MET A 684 -51.92 -44.57 34.94
N LYS A 685 -51.92 -43.72 33.90
CA LYS A 685 -50.69 -43.25 33.25
C LYS A 685 -50.38 -41.84 33.69
N LEU A 686 -49.28 -41.66 34.41
CA LEU A 686 -48.78 -40.33 34.71
C LEU A 686 -48.06 -39.75 33.48
N PRO A 687 -48.22 -38.45 33.21
CA PRO A 687 -47.42 -37.77 32.20
C PRO A 687 -45.91 -37.92 32.51
N PRO A 688 -45.05 -37.91 31.48
CA PRO A 688 -43.60 -37.92 31.63
C PRO A 688 -43.08 -36.52 32.03
N ASN A 689 -43.63 -35.94 33.10
CA ASN A 689 -43.20 -34.68 33.69
C ASN A 689 -42.91 -34.85 35.18
N ASP A 690 -42.16 -33.92 35.77
CA ASP A 690 -41.76 -33.96 37.18
C ASP A 690 -42.81 -33.34 38.12
N ASN A 691 -44.06 -33.24 37.66
CA ASN A 691 -45.12 -32.69 38.49
C ASN A 691 -45.35 -33.58 39.71
N VAL A 692 -45.30 -32.94 40.88
CA VAL A 692 -45.49 -33.62 42.16
C VAL A 692 -46.98 -33.74 42.49
N PHE A 693 -47.86 -32.92 41.91
CA PHE A 693 -49.28 -32.89 42.27
C PHE A 693 -50.19 -33.20 41.08
N TYR A 694 -51.08 -34.18 41.25
CA TYR A 694 -52.11 -34.54 40.28
C TYR A 694 -53.48 -34.59 40.93
N THR A 695 -54.50 -34.14 40.22
CA THR A 695 -55.89 -34.35 40.61
C THR A 695 -56.44 -35.57 39.91
N VAL A 696 -56.84 -36.58 40.66
CA VAL A 696 -57.40 -37.83 40.14
C VAL A 696 -58.92 -37.71 40.05
N THR A 697 -59.47 -37.89 38.85
CA THR A 697 -60.90 -37.81 38.56
C THR A 697 -61.48 -39.19 38.19
N GLY A 698 -62.79 -39.39 38.32
CA GLY A 698 -63.44 -40.67 38.00
C GLY A 698 -63.38 -41.71 39.14
N GLY A 699 -63.98 -42.88 38.91
CA GLY A 699 -64.20 -43.91 39.95
C GLY A 699 -63.63 -45.30 39.65
N THR A 700 -62.79 -45.44 38.63
CA THR A 700 -62.20 -46.72 38.25
C THR A 700 -61.14 -47.14 39.27
N THR A 701 -61.13 -48.41 39.66
CA THR A 701 -60.08 -48.98 40.52
C THR A 701 -58.71 -48.85 39.85
N ILE A 702 -57.75 -48.26 40.55
CA ILE A 702 -56.37 -48.10 40.10
C ILE A 702 -55.57 -49.31 40.60
N GLY A 703 -55.22 -50.22 39.69
CA GLY A 703 -54.42 -51.42 39.99
C GLY A 703 -52.91 -51.23 39.82
N GLY A 704 -52.50 -50.17 39.15
CA GLY A 704 -51.09 -49.79 38.95
C GLY A 704 -50.96 -48.38 38.38
N ILE A 705 -49.77 -47.80 38.51
CA ILE A 705 -49.44 -46.45 38.02
C ILE A 705 -48.21 -46.50 37.12
N ALA A 706 -48.38 -46.21 35.83
CA ALA A 706 -47.29 -46.10 34.88
C ALA A 706 -46.62 -44.72 34.90
N GLY A 707 -45.35 -44.67 34.48
CA GLY A 707 -44.56 -43.43 34.39
C GLY A 707 -43.60 -43.22 35.56
N GLY A 708 -43.43 -44.20 36.45
CA GLY A 708 -42.47 -44.11 37.54
C GLY A 708 -41.01 -44.20 37.07
N TYR A 709 -40.13 -43.44 37.71
CA TYR A 709 -38.67 -43.58 37.64
C TYR A 709 -38.10 -43.49 39.06
N ASN A 710 -36.88 -43.97 39.29
CA ASN A 710 -36.32 -44.03 40.65
C ASN A 710 -36.24 -42.62 41.27
N GLY A 711 -36.80 -42.44 42.46
CA GLY A 711 -36.86 -41.17 43.17
C GLY A 711 -38.07 -40.28 42.84
N ARG A 712 -38.95 -40.68 41.90
CA ARG A 712 -40.14 -39.87 41.56
C ARG A 712 -41.13 -39.84 42.72
N VAL A 713 -41.53 -38.65 43.16
CA VAL A 713 -42.58 -38.45 44.18
C VAL A 713 -43.82 -37.83 43.53
N VAL A 714 -44.99 -38.39 43.83
CA VAL A 714 -46.28 -37.85 43.39
C VAL A 714 -47.28 -37.81 44.53
N SER A 715 -48.11 -36.79 44.55
CA SER A 715 -49.23 -36.57 45.46
C SER A 715 -50.50 -36.48 44.62
N LEU A 716 -51.42 -37.40 44.87
CA LEU A 716 -52.69 -37.53 44.19
C LEU A 716 -53.78 -36.94 45.07
N LEU A 717 -54.56 -35.99 44.55
CA LEU A 717 -55.78 -35.47 45.17
C LEU A 717 -56.99 -36.06 44.45
N PHE A 718 -57.82 -36.83 45.14
CA PHE A 718 -58.98 -37.49 44.55
C PHE A 718 -60.21 -36.57 44.60
N THR A 719 -60.91 -36.41 43.48
CA THR A 719 -62.15 -35.61 43.40
C THR A 719 -63.42 -36.46 43.35
N ALA A 720 -63.27 -37.78 43.30
CA ALA A 720 -64.34 -38.75 43.30
C ALA A 720 -63.90 -40.02 44.05
N ALA A 721 -64.88 -40.85 44.43
CA ALA A 721 -64.58 -42.10 45.12
C ALA A 721 -63.96 -43.12 44.16
N CYS A 722 -62.80 -43.69 44.51
CA CYS A 722 -62.17 -44.78 43.78
C CYS A 722 -61.31 -45.65 44.72
N THR A 723 -60.97 -46.86 44.29
CA THR A 723 -60.06 -47.75 45.04
C THR A 723 -58.68 -47.74 44.40
N VAL A 724 -57.64 -47.45 45.18
CA VAL A 724 -56.24 -47.72 44.81
C VAL A 724 -55.87 -49.09 45.37
N GLY A 725 -55.62 -50.04 44.48
CA GLY A 725 -55.28 -51.42 44.82
C GLY A 725 -53.87 -51.54 45.35
N ASN A 726 -53.69 -52.25 46.46
CA ASN A 726 -52.37 -52.65 46.93
C ASN A 726 -51.86 -53.83 46.10
N SER A 727 -50.71 -53.66 45.43
CA SER A 727 -50.10 -54.69 44.58
C SER A 727 -48.59 -54.47 44.47
N ALA A 728 -47.79 -55.50 44.79
CA ALA A 728 -46.35 -55.50 44.63
C ALA A 728 -45.88 -55.95 43.22
N ALA A 729 -46.77 -55.94 42.22
CA ALA A 729 -46.45 -56.39 40.85
C ALA A 729 -45.59 -55.36 40.10
N SER A 730 -44.40 -55.75 39.64
CA SER A 730 -43.47 -54.89 38.88
C SER A 730 -43.66 -55.03 37.36
N PRO A 731 -43.39 -54.00 36.56
CA PRO A 731 -43.24 -52.59 36.95
C PRO A 731 -44.62 -51.94 37.11
N ASN A 732 -44.76 -50.88 37.92
CA ASN A 732 -45.99 -50.07 38.12
C ASN A 732 -46.93 -50.46 39.27
N GLY A 733 -46.65 -51.51 40.04
CA GLY A 733 -47.42 -51.84 41.24
C GLY A 733 -47.35 -50.75 42.31
N ILE A 734 -48.33 -50.74 43.20
CA ILE A 734 -48.49 -49.76 44.28
C ILE A 734 -48.47 -50.52 45.61
N SER A 735 -47.39 -50.39 46.36
CA SER A 735 -47.25 -50.89 47.71
C SER A 735 -47.77 -49.84 48.69
N LEU A 736 -48.99 -50.04 49.18
CA LEU A 736 -49.64 -49.16 50.14
C LEU A 736 -49.28 -49.55 51.58
N ASP A 737 -49.18 -48.56 52.46
CA ASP A 737 -48.91 -48.82 53.88
C ASP A 737 -50.01 -49.71 54.50
N GLY A 738 -49.60 -50.66 55.33
CA GLY A 738 -50.46 -51.69 55.92
C GLY A 738 -50.92 -52.81 54.97
N GLY A 739 -50.51 -52.80 53.69
CA GLY A 739 -50.79 -53.88 52.74
C GLY A 739 -52.25 -54.00 52.30
N THR A 740 -53.06 -52.97 52.53
CA THR A 740 -54.51 -52.93 52.20
C THR A 740 -54.80 -51.89 51.13
N ASN A 741 -55.88 -52.11 50.36
CA ASN A 741 -56.36 -51.12 49.39
C ASN A 741 -56.71 -49.78 50.06
N PHE A 742 -56.47 -48.67 49.35
CA PHE A 742 -56.87 -47.34 49.77
C PHE A 742 -58.16 -46.94 49.05
N ASN A 743 -59.24 -46.74 49.82
CA ASN A 743 -60.53 -46.29 49.29
C ASN A 743 -60.62 -44.77 49.43
N ALA A 744 -60.27 -44.07 48.34
CA ALA A 744 -60.32 -42.63 48.28
C ALA A 744 -61.76 -42.13 48.17
N VAL A 745 -62.05 -40.97 48.75
CA VAL A 745 -63.26 -40.17 48.56
C VAL A 745 -62.89 -38.79 48.01
N ASN A 746 -63.90 -37.95 47.71
CA ASN A 746 -63.61 -36.57 47.31
C ASN A 746 -62.87 -35.83 48.42
N GLY A 747 -61.68 -35.30 48.10
CA GLY A 747 -60.79 -34.61 49.03
C GLY A 747 -59.68 -35.48 49.62
N SER A 748 -59.70 -36.80 49.40
CA SER A 748 -58.64 -37.69 49.86
C SER A 748 -57.33 -37.41 49.11
N THR A 749 -56.19 -37.63 49.78
CA THR A 749 -54.86 -37.49 49.20
C THR A 749 -53.99 -38.72 49.43
N LEU A 750 -53.18 -39.08 48.44
CA LEU A 750 -52.20 -40.18 48.54
C LEU A 750 -50.87 -39.73 47.93
N THR A 751 -49.78 -39.83 48.70
CA THR A 751 -48.42 -39.51 48.27
C THR A 751 -47.60 -40.78 48.11
N LEU A 752 -47.01 -40.97 46.94
CA LEU A 752 -46.26 -42.14 46.53
C LEU A 752 -44.84 -41.76 46.09
N LEU A 753 -43.86 -42.59 46.43
CA LEU A 753 -42.47 -42.56 45.97
C LEU A 753 -42.19 -43.78 45.09
N HIS A 754 -41.65 -43.58 43.90
CA HIS A 754 -41.24 -44.68 43.03
C HIS A 754 -39.77 -45.04 43.27
N ASN A 755 -39.46 -46.31 43.54
CA ASN A 755 -38.09 -46.77 43.83
C ASN A 755 -37.32 -47.30 42.61
N GLY A 756 -37.86 -47.10 41.40
CA GLY A 756 -37.33 -47.64 40.16
C GLY A 756 -38.01 -48.94 39.68
N SER A 757 -38.86 -49.56 40.51
CA SER A 757 -39.64 -50.75 40.14
C SER A 757 -41.13 -50.62 40.51
N LEU A 758 -41.43 -50.12 41.71
CA LEU A 758 -42.78 -50.00 42.27
C LEU A 758 -42.98 -48.63 42.92
N TRP A 759 -44.25 -48.24 43.09
CA TRP A 759 -44.65 -47.10 43.92
C TRP A 759 -44.84 -47.53 45.37
N TYR A 760 -44.33 -46.74 46.31
CA TYR A 760 -44.49 -46.93 47.74
C TYR A 760 -45.20 -45.74 48.32
N GLU A 761 -46.17 -46.01 49.18
CA GLU A 761 -46.77 -44.93 49.93
C GLU A 761 -45.79 -44.31 50.92
N ILE A 762 -45.79 -42.97 50.94
CA ILE A 762 -45.06 -42.17 51.92
C ILE A 762 -45.99 -41.20 52.68
N GLY A 763 -47.28 -41.19 52.36
CA GLY A 763 -48.30 -40.48 53.12
C GLY A 763 -49.70 -40.62 52.52
N ARG A 764 -50.73 -40.58 53.35
CA ARG A 764 -52.13 -40.49 52.90
C ARG A 764 -52.96 -39.64 53.85
N LYS A 765 -54.08 -39.13 53.35
CA LYS A 765 -55.16 -38.52 54.13
C LYS A 765 -56.47 -38.90 53.45
N ASN A 766 -57.46 -39.37 54.21
CA ASN A 766 -58.77 -39.65 53.64
C ASN A 766 -59.70 -38.44 53.74
#